data_AF-A0A5S4G0Y7-F1
#
_entry.id   AF-A0A5S4G0Y7-F1
#
_cell.length_a   1.000
_cell.length_b   1.000
_cell.length_c   1.000
_cell.angle_alpha   90.00
_cell.angle_beta   90.00
_cell.angle_gamma   90.00
#
_symmetry.space_group_name_H-M   'P 1'
#
loop_
_entity.id
_entity.type
_entity.pdbx_description
1 polymer ?
#
loop_
_entity_poly.entity_id
_entity_poly.type
_entity_poly.pdbx_seq_one_letter_code
_entity_poly.pdbx_strand_id
1 'polypeptide(L)'
;MSGMARERLAELLATTAERAASSVHRKLPKTELSVAVDGVGPLRFPVSDEQAVLLRGLGHRARFGRGEQTLTDPEVRDTWEIPNELVRVEWTDAFAAVLDGMRAELGLPPHCRLTPELHSMLLYETGQFFVAHQDSEKDDAMVATLVVTLPSAHTGGELVVEHQGQTKTYRGLKTAVSLVAFYADCPHQVLPVTTGNRVTLTYNLLLAGDTQAAMAGNPPVSELAAGLLAHFATPVVLPYSSRKGDPPARLAYLLDQEYTARGLSWSRLKGSDASRGALLRAAAEQAGCEITLALAEIQETWDAYDADEDEDGWYGEYEDENPGDDEGSGSADDRDYVLEDLIETSTTLAHWIGPETGRLEGISLDLSDAEVASTTPTAKMTAYASEYEGYMGNYGNTLDRWYRRAALVIWPRSLGFASRAEASPEWALGELTRLARAGKIAEAREAVRSLKSFWHAAGRYPGQTELLGKALEAARELDDAEIAAMLLRPFALERLVPPHGPAFAALAAHYGDIWIDGLLHDWSEGWRPGSYGLVQAPLEWLENLPRLCAALSAEGSPSTAAARRIVDLSWTMLAGQVGPALDGPLTSRREAWLTTLGAPCSGIIAAAAQLGSTNVLRDAHNLARTTGDRAHVLAMATLRAAGAHRAGFGELATSSAERIRAALSQPQRAPGDWSIVLPAGCVCELCEVLGTFLRHPERRALDWPLAKDRRRHVHARIDDAELPVRHETRRQGRPYTLVLTKTEALFERERLTRERHQADLAWLTNEWKVST
;
A
#
# COMPACT_ATOMS: atom_id res chain seq x y z
N MET A 1 17.89 -35.84 5.85
CA MET A 1 16.68 -35.01 5.74
C MET A 1 16.73 -33.96 6.84
N SER A 2 17.30 -32.78 6.57
CA SER A 2 17.61 -31.75 7.60
C SER A 2 16.89 -30.41 7.39
N GLY A 3 15.76 -30.39 6.69
CA GLY A 3 14.93 -29.18 6.52
C GLY A 3 13.97 -28.92 7.68
N MET A 4 13.46 -27.69 7.77
CA MET A 4 12.41 -27.25 8.70
C MET A 4 11.09 -27.99 8.43
N ALA A 5 10.17 -28.05 9.41
CA ALA A 5 8.94 -28.84 9.29
C ALA A 5 8.09 -28.49 8.05
N ARG A 6 7.99 -27.20 7.72
CA ARG A 6 7.32 -26.68 6.51
C ARG A 6 7.94 -27.15 5.19
N GLU A 7 9.27 -27.29 5.14
CA GLU A 7 9.99 -27.71 3.91
C GLU A 7 9.69 -29.19 3.65
N ARG A 8 9.66 -29.99 4.72
CA ARG A 8 9.24 -31.40 4.64
C ARG A 8 7.79 -31.54 4.20
N LEU A 9 6.90 -30.66 4.66
CA LEU A 9 5.51 -30.60 4.17
C LEU A 9 5.47 -30.32 2.67
N ALA A 10 6.23 -29.33 2.19
CA ALA A 10 6.32 -28.99 0.78
C ALA A 10 6.90 -30.12 -0.08
N GLU A 11 7.96 -30.80 0.40
CA GLU A 11 8.55 -31.98 -0.25
C GLU A 11 7.57 -33.16 -0.34
N LEU A 12 6.81 -33.42 0.72
CA LEU A 12 5.80 -34.47 0.73
C LEU A 12 4.65 -34.13 -0.24
N LEU A 13 4.20 -32.89 -0.27
CA LEU A 13 3.15 -32.44 -1.20
C LEU A 13 3.62 -32.43 -2.66
N ALA A 14 4.92 -32.20 -2.91
CA ALA A 14 5.51 -32.32 -4.23
C ALA A 14 5.51 -33.75 -4.77
N THR A 15 5.66 -34.75 -3.89
CA THR A 15 5.73 -36.17 -4.26
C THR A 15 4.36 -36.86 -4.28
N THR A 16 3.38 -36.33 -3.54
CA THR A 16 2.06 -36.97 -3.37
C THR A 16 1.02 -36.49 -4.40
N ALA A 17 1.19 -35.30 -4.99
CA ALA A 17 0.28 -34.83 -6.04
C ALA A 17 0.55 -35.60 -7.35
N GLU A 18 -0.47 -36.29 -7.87
CA GLU A 18 -0.40 -36.87 -9.23
C GLU A 18 -0.06 -35.76 -10.23
N ARG A 19 0.87 -36.03 -11.16
CA ARG A 19 1.23 -35.07 -12.23
C ARG A 19 0.03 -34.85 -13.15
N ALA A 20 -0.78 -33.85 -12.82
CA ALA A 20 -1.80 -33.30 -13.68
C ALA A 20 -1.17 -32.76 -14.98
N ALA A 21 -1.80 -33.04 -16.12
CA ALA A 21 -1.40 -32.43 -17.38
C ALA A 21 -1.91 -30.99 -17.45
N SER A 22 -1.08 -30.07 -17.92
CA SER A 22 -1.49 -28.68 -18.23
C SER A 22 -2.44 -28.58 -19.42
N SER A 23 -2.40 -29.59 -20.28
CA SER A 23 -3.19 -29.69 -21.50
C SER A 23 -3.33 -31.15 -21.92
N VAL A 24 -4.52 -31.50 -22.40
CA VAL A 24 -4.92 -32.85 -22.77
C VAL A 24 -5.39 -32.87 -24.22
N HIS A 25 -4.87 -33.82 -25.00
CA HIS A 25 -5.25 -34.00 -26.41
C HIS A 25 -6.01 -35.31 -26.61
N ARG A 26 -7.11 -35.24 -27.36
CA ARG A 26 -7.88 -36.39 -27.83
C ARG A 26 -8.22 -36.28 -29.30
N LYS A 27 -8.40 -37.44 -29.93
CA LYS A 27 -8.83 -37.56 -31.31
C LYS A 27 -10.12 -38.35 -31.32
N LEU A 28 -11.14 -37.80 -31.99
CA LEU A 28 -12.42 -38.48 -32.19
C LEU A 28 -12.66 -38.73 -33.67
N PRO A 29 -13.31 -39.85 -34.04
CA PRO A 29 -13.84 -40.04 -35.38
C PRO A 29 -14.75 -38.87 -35.77
N LYS A 30 -14.74 -38.50 -37.05
CA LYS A 30 -15.61 -37.45 -37.59
C LYS A 30 -17.13 -37.76 -37.49
N THR A 31 -17.49 -38.99 -37.14
CA THR A 31 -18.87 -39.43 -36.91
C THR A 31 -19.41 -39.07 -35.53
N GLU A 32 -18.54 -38.69 -34.59
CA GLU A 32 -18.94 -38.35 -33.21
C GLU A 32 -19.43 -36.90 -33.07
N LEU A 33 -19.34 -36.11 -34.15
CA LEU A 33 -19.66 -34.69 -34.19
C LEU A 33 -20.48 -34.36 -35.43
N SER A 34 -21.62 -33.70 -35.24
CA SER A 34 -22.39 -33.06 -36.31
C SER A 34 -22.42 -31.56 -36.07
N VAL A 35 -22.11 -30.78 -37.11
CA VAL A 35 -22.16 -29.31 -37.06
C VAL A 35 -23.01 -28.83 -38.23
N ALA A 36 -24.01 -28.01 -37.95
CA ALA A 36 -24.79 -27.31 -38.96
C ALA A 36 -24.71 -25.81 -38.71
N VAL A 37 -24.59 -25.02 -39.78
CA VAL A 37 -24.59 -23.56 -39.70
C VAL A 37 -25.75 -23.02 -40.53
N ASP A 38 -26.64 -22.25 -39.92
CA ASP A 38 -27.77 -21.62 -40.59
C ASP A 38 -27.23 -20.69 -41.69
N GLY A 39 -27.61 -20.93 -42.96
CA GLY A 39 -27.05 -20.27 -44.15
C GLY A 39 -26.03 -21.10 -44.95
N VAL A 40 -25.43 -22.14 -44.35
CA VAL A 40 -24.55 -23.10 -45.03
C VAL A 40 -25.17 -24.51 -45.09
N GLY A 41 -25.90 -24.90 -44.05
CA GLY A 41 -26.41 -26.26 -43.83
C GLY A 41 -25.42 -27.15 -43.06
N PRO A 42 -25.63 -28.48 -43.06
CA PRO A 42 -24.73 -29.43 -42.40
C PRO A 42 -23.32 -29.41 -43.02
N LEU A 43 -22.30 -29.27 -42.17
CA LEU A 43 -20.90 -29.32 -42.59
C LEU A 43 -20.51 -30.76 -42.97
N ARG A 44 -19.79 -30.92 -44.08
CA ARG A 44 -19.26 -32.21 -44.50
C ARG A 44 -17.80 -32.28 -44.11
N PHE A 45 -17.38 -33.35 -43.46
CA PHE A 45 -15.99 -33.52 -43.01
C PHE A 45 -15.17 -34.41 -43.97
N PRO A 46 -14.00 -33.96 -44.45
CA PRO A 46 -13.35 -32.67 -44.14
C PRO A 46 -14.07 -31.46 -44.78
N VAL A 47 -14.11 -30.34 -44.06
CA VAL A 47 -14.70 -29.07 -44.52
C VAL A 47 -14.02 -28.67 -45.82
N SER A 48 -14.82 -28.45 -46.87
CA SER A 48 -14.32 -28.06 -48.19
C SER A 48 -14.12 -26.55 -48.29
N ASP A 49 -13.34 -26.11 -49.28
CA ASP A 49 -13.10 -24.69 -49.52
C ASP A 49 -14.40 -23.96 -49.88
N GLU A 50 -15.35 -24.61 -50.57
CA GLU A 50 -16.66 -24.01 -50.83
C GLU A 50 -17.44 -23.75 -49.53
N GLN A 51 -17.40 -24.69 -48.57
CA GLN A 51 -18.04 -24.50 -47.27
C GLN A 51 -17.32 -23.42 -46.45
N ALA A 52 -15.98 -23.34 -46.52
CA ALA A 52 -15.21 -22.29 -45.84
C ALA A 52 -15.54 -20.88 -46.38
N VAL A 53 -15.69 -20.72 -47.70
CA VAL A 53 -16.10 -19.45 -48.31
C VAL A 53 -17.50 -19.03 -47.86
N LEU A 54 -18.44 -19.97 -47.74
CA LEU A 54 -19.78 -19.70 -47.23
C LEU A 54 -19.74 -19.29 -45.75
N LEU A 55 -18.96 -19.98 -44.92
CA LEU A 55 -18.77 -19.64 -43.50
C LEU A 55 -18.17 -18.24 -43.34
N ARG A 56 -17.16 -17.89 -44.13
CA ARG A 56 -16.57 -16.54 -44.16
C ARG A 56 -17.61 -15.48 -44.49
N GLY A 57 -18.51 -15.74 -45.44
CA GLY A 57 -19.57 -14.81 -45.83
C GLY A 57 -20.58 -14.50 -44.71
N LEU A 58 -20.69 -15.38 -43.72
CA LEU A 58 -21.53 -15.18 -42.52
C LEU A 58 -20.73 -14.61 -41.33
N GLY A 59 -19.41 -14.78 -41.35
CA GLY A 59 -18.53 -14.37 -40.26
C GLY A 59 -18.21 -12.88 -40.27
N HIS A 60 -17.83 -12.37 -39.11
CA HIS A 60 -17.24 -11.04 -38.96
C HIS A 60 -15.82 -11.17 -38.40
N ARG A 61 -15.04 -10.09 -38.44
CA ARG A 61 -13.70 -10.09 -37.83
C ARG A 61 -13.80 -10.34 -36.33
N ALA A 62 -13.11 -11.36 -35.84
CA ALA A 62 -13.13 -11.71 -34.43
C ALA A 62 -12.47 -10.61 -33.58
N ARG A 63 -13.04 -10.34 -32.41
CA ARG A 63 -12.52 -9.34 -31.47
C ARG A 63 -11.59 -10.00 -30.45
N PHE A 64 -10.78 -9.21 -29.74
CA PHE A 64 -9.98 -9.69 -28.60
C PHE A 64 -10.11 -8.74 -27.40
N GLY A 65 -9.80 -9.23 -26.20
CA GLY A 65 -9.82 -8.45 -24.97
C GLY A 65 -8.44 -7.89 -24.63
N ARG A 66 -8.36 -6.61 -24.22
CA ARG A 66 -7.18 -6.01 -23.57
C ARG A 66 -7.65 -5.31 -22.29
N GLY A 67 -7.48 -5.97 -21.14
CA GLY A 67 -8.10 -5.54 -19.89
C GLY A 67 -9.63 -5.53 -19.99
N GLU A 68 -10.27 -4.39 -19.71
CA GLU A 68 -11.73 -4.22 -19.83
C GLU A 68 -12.22 -3.90 -21.25
N GLN A 69 -11.32 -3.71 -22.22
CA GLN A 69 -11.67 -3.27 -23.58
C GLN A 69 -11.81 -4.46 -24.54
N THR A 70 -12.85 -4.43 -25.38
CA THR A 70 -13.00 -5.35 -26.53
C THR A 70 -12.58 -4.61 -27.80
N LEU A 71 -11.47 -5.02 -28.41
CA LEU A 71 -10.85 -4.35 -29.54
C LEU A 71 -10.81 -5.25 -30.80
N THR A 72 -10.62 -4.62 -31.95
CA THR A 72 -10.39 -5.31 -33.24
C THR A 72 -9.08 -4.78 -33.79
N ASP A 73 -8.03 -5.59 -33.72
CA ASP A 73 -6.69 -5.27 -34.19
C ASP A 73 -6.18 -6.47 -35.00
N PRO A 74 -6.07 -6.34 -36.34
CA PRO A 74 -5.59 -7.41 -37.20
C PRO A 74 -4.14 -7.83 -36.92
N GLU A 75 -3.32 -7.02 -36.24
CA GLU A 75 -1.96 -7.39 -35.86
C GLU A 75 -1.92 -8.30 -34.63
N VAL A 76 -2.99 -8.31 -33.83
CA VAL A 76 -3.12 -9.16 -32.64
C VAL A 76 -3.94 -10.42 -32.94
N ARG A 77 -5.08 -10.27 -33.61
CA ARG A 77 -5.99 -11.38 -33.93
C ARG A 77 -6.57 -11.18 -35.32
N ASP A 78 -6.19 -12.06 -36.24
CA ASP A 78 -6.74 -12.12 -37.59
C ASP A 78 -7.48 -13.45 -37.77
N THR A 79 -8.80 -13.45 -37.64
CA THR A 79 -9.67 -14.61 -37.91
C THR A 79 -11.12 -14.18 -38.12
N TRP A 80 -11.91 -15.06 -38.74
CA TRP A 80 -13.36 -14.88 -38.91
C TRP A 80 -14.12 -15.60 -37.81
N GLU A 81 -15.00 -14.90 -37.12
CA GLU A 81 -15.90 -15.45 -36.11
C GLU A 81 -17.32 -15.58 -36.67
N ILE A 82 -17.85 -16.80 -36.59
CA ILE A 82 -19.21 -17.11 -37.04
C ILE A 82 -20.14 -16.92 -35.84
N PRO A 83 -21.23 -16.11 -35.97
CA PRO A 83 -22.14 -15.86 -34.87
C PRO A 83 -22.72 -17.16 -34.28
N ASN A 84 -22.62 -17.33 -32.96
CA ASN A 84 -22.99 -18.58 -32.28
C ASN A 84 -24.47 -18.94 -32.46
N GLU A 85 -25.36 -17.96 -32.61
CA GLU A 85 -26.78 -18.17 -32.88
C GLU A 85 -27.06 -18.90 -34.19
N LEU A 86 -26.10 -18.91 -35.14
CA LEU A 86 -26.19 -19.64 -36.39
C LEU A 86 -25.65 -21.07 -36.28
N VAL A 87 -24.90 -21.40 -35.23
CA VAL A 87 -24.13 -22.64 -35.12
C VAL A 87 -24.88 -23.64 -34.25
N ARG A 88 -25.14 -24.83 -34.82
CA ARG A 88 -25.73 -25.97 -34.11
C ARG A 88 -24.72 -27.10 -34.05
N VAL A 89 -24.39 -27.55 -32.85
CA VAL A 89 -23.44 -28.63 -32.62
C VAL A 89 -24.12 -29.75 -31.86
N GLU A 90 -24.00 -30.97 -32.40
CA GLU A 90 -24.50 -32.19 -31.77
C GLU A 90 -23.35 -33.18 -31.59
N TRP A 91 -23.19 -33.67 -30.36
CA TRP A 91 -22.21 -34.68 -30.00
C TRP A 91 -22.91 -36.00 -29.67
N THR A 92 -22.24 -37.12 -29.92
CA THR A 92 -22.67 -38.43 -29.43
C THR A 92 -22.34 -38.59 -27.93
N ASP A 93 -22.86 -39.66 -27.31
CA ASP A 93 -22.56 -40.02 -25.91
C ASP A 93 -21.05 -40.23 -25.64
N ALA A 94 -20.26 -40.53 -26.68
CA ALA A 94 -18.81 -40.69 -26.58
C ALA A 94 -18.11 -39.41 -26.08
N PHE A 95 -18.67 -38.23 -26.37
CA PHE A 95 -18.09 -36.96 -25.93
C PHE A 95 -18.10 -36.79 -24.41
N ALA A 96 -19.15 -37.27 -23.73
CA ALA A 96 -19.22 -37.22 -22.27
C ALA A 96 -18.10 -38.06 -21.62
N ALA A 97 -17.82 -39.24 -22.17
CA ALA A 97 -16.71 -40.09 -21.70
C ALA A 97 -15.34 -39.46 -21.98
N VAL A 98 -15.19 -38.75 -23.11
CA VAL A 98 -13.97 -38.00 -23.41
C VAL A 98 -13.75 -36.86 -22.41
N LEU A 99 -14.80 -36.11 -22.08
CA LEU A 99 -14.72 -35.03 -21.09
C LEU A 99 -14.37 -35.55 -19.70
N ASP A 100 -14.89 -36.70 -19.29
CA ASP A 100 -14.49 -37.32 -18.01
C ASP A 100 -13.03 -37.78 -18.02
N GLY A 101 -12.55 -38.36 -19.14
CA GLY A 101 -11.14 -38.69 -19.30
C GLY A 101 -10.23 -37.44 -19.27
N MET A 102 -10.66 -36.35 -19.91
CA MET A 102 -9.94 -35.07 -19.87
C MET A 102 -9.93 -34.47 -18.46
N ARG A 103 -11.06 -34.51 -17.73
CA ARG A 103 -11.15 -34.11 -16.32
C ARG A 103 -10.10 -34.85 -15.48
N ALA A 104 -10.02 -36.17 -15.63
CA ALA A 104 -9.07 -36.99 -14.87
C ALA A 104 -7.61 -36.62 -15.19
N GLU A 105 -7.26 -36.47 -16.47
CA GLU A 105 -5.88 -36.14 -16.87
C GLU A 105 -5.47 -34.70 -16.55
N LEU A 106 -6.43 -33.76 -16.56
CA LEU A 106 -6.20 -32.42 -16.03
C LEU A 106 -6.01 -32.45 -14.50
N GLY A 107 -6.33 -33.54 -13.80
CA GLY A 107 -6.20 -33.64 -12.35
C GLY A 107 -7.35 -32.98 -11.58
N LEU A 108 -8.51 -32.84 -12.22
CA LEU A 108 -9.72 -32.32 -11.58
C LEU A 108 -10.43 -33.42 -10.77
N PRO A 109 -11.16 -33.09 -9.69
CA PRO A 109 -11.69 -34.10 -8.76
C PRO A 109 -12.64 -35.13 -9.40
N PRO A 110 -12.63 -36.41 -8.95
CA PRO A 110 -13.42 -37.50 -9.54
C PRO A 110 -14.94 -37.35 -9.38
N HIS A 111 -15.38 -36.53 -8.44
CA HIS A 111 -16.79 -36.25 -8.17
C HIS A 111 -17.33 -35.03 -8.92
N CYS A 112 -16.47 -34.37 -9.71
CA CYS A 112 -16.84 -33.26 -10.56
C CYS A 112 -17.04 -33.69 -12.01
N ARG A 113 -17.73 -32.85 -12.79
CA ARG A 113 -17.98 -33.04 -14.22
C ARG A 113 -17.65 -31.76 -14.97
N LEU A 114 -16.98 -31.91 -16.11
CA LEU A 114 -16.79 -30.83 -17.07
C LEU A 114 -18.04 -30.69 -17.94
N THR A 115 -18.58 -29.48 -18.00
CA THR A 115 -19.72 -29.13 -18.85
C THR A 115 -19.25 -28.13 -19.91
N PRO A 116 -19.33 -28.47 -21.21
CA PRO A 116 -18.86 -27.61 -22.28
C PRO A 116 -19.93 -26.60 -22.67
N GLU A 117 -19.55 -25.33 -22.75
CA GLU A 117 -20.39 -24.24 -23.27
C GLU A 117 -19.72 -23.66 -24.52
N LEU A 118 -20.43 -23.63 -25.66
CA LEU A 118 -19.87 -23.13 -26.91
C LEU A 118 -19.59 -21.63 -26.80
N HIS A 119 -18.32 -21.26 -26.87
CA HIS A 119 -17.88 -19.88 -26.80
C HIS A 119 -17.80 -19.21 -28.18
N SER A 120 -17.21 -19.89 -29.16
CA SER A 120 -17.04 -19.31 -30.51
C SER A 120 -16.83 -20.39 -31.57
N MET A 121 -17.25 -20.11 -32.81
CA MET A 121 -16.80 -20.82 -34.01
C MET A 121 -15.89 -19.91 -34.84
N LEU A 122 -14.69 -20.38 -35.18
CA LEU A 122 -13.67 -19.58 -35.86
C LEU A 122 -13.21 -20.23 -37.16
N LEU A 123 -12.96 -19.40 -38.17
CA LEU A 123 -12.36 -19.77 -39.46
C LEU A 123 -11.06 -18.97 -39.67
N TYR A 124 -9.97 -19.68 -39.90
CA TYR A 124 -8.67 -19.13 -40.27
C TYR A 124 -8.34 -19.50 -41.71
N GLU A 125 -8.21 -18.50 -42.57
CA GLU A 125 -7.69 -18.57 -43.94
C GLU A 125 -6.15 -18.49 -43.95
N THR A 126 -5.52 -18.72 -45.12
CA THR A 126 -4.08 -18.54 -45.28
C THR A 126 -3.60 -17.17 -44.79
N GLY A 127 -2.56 -17.17 -43.95
CA GLY A 127 -1.96 -15.98 -43.32
C GLY A 127 -2.55 -15.62 -41.96
N GLN A 128 -3.75 -16.11 -41.63
CA GLN A 128 -4.47 -15.76 -40.40
C GLN A 128 -3.91 -16.46 -39.16
N PHE A 129 -3.95 -15.77 -38.02
CA PHE A 129 -3.30 -16.18 -36.76
C PHE A 129 -3.98 -15.57 -35.53
N PHE A 130 -3.54 -15.97 -34.35
CA PHE A 130 -3.81 -15.28 -33.09
C PHE A 130 -2.55 -15.34 -32.23
N VAL A 131 -1.97 -14.19 -31.89
CA VAL A 131 -0.74 -14.10 -31.06
C VAL A 131 -0.95 -14.69 -29.66
N ALA A 132 0.13 -14.86 -28.90
CA ALA A 132 0.09 -15.33 -27.52
C ALA A 132 -0.85 -14.50 -26.66
N HIS A 133 -1.81 -15.17 -26.02
CA HIS A 133 -2.79 -14.58 -25.13
C HIS A 133 -3.24 -15.59 -24.07
N GLN A 134 -3.86 -15.10 -23.01
CA GLN A 134 -4.52 -15.88 -21.98
C GLN A 134 -6.03 -15.65 -22.07
N ASP A 135 -6.84 -16.69 -21.88
CA ASP A 135 -8.29 -16.53 -21.87
C ASP A 135 -8.74 -15.91 -20.56
N SER A 136 -9.64 -14.92 -20.62
CA SER A 136 -10.33 -14.47 -19.41
C SER A 136 -11.39 -15.49 -18.98
N GLU A 137 -11.49 -15.74 -17.67
CA GLU A 137 -12.60 -16.50 -17.08
C GLU A 137 -13.91 -15.71 -17.29
N LYS A 138 -14.78 -16.19 -18.18
CA LYS A 138 -16.01 -15.48 -18.60
C LYS A 138 -17.24 -15.84 -17.76
N ASP A 139 -17.14 -16.91 -16.99
CA ASP A 139 -18.15 -17.41 -16.05
C ASP A 139 -17.44 -17.87 -14.78
N ASP A 140 -18.06 -17.68 -13.61
CA ASP A 140 -17.48 -18.06 -12.33
C ASP A 140 -17.18 -19.59 -12.24
N ALA A 141 -17.85 -20.43 -13.03
CA ALA A 141 -17.62 -21.88 -13.05
C ALA A 141 -16.56 -22.34 -14.06
N MET A 142 -16.02 -21.44 -14.91
CA MET A 142 -15.04 -21.79 -15.95
C MET A 142 -13.68 -22.13 -15.34
N VAL A 143 -13.14 -23.32 -15.68
CA VAL A 143 -11.81 -23.76 -15.22
C VAL A 143 -10.83 -24.01 -16.36
N ALA A 144 -11.32 -24.25 -17.58
CA ALA A 144 -10.51 -24.64 -18.72
C ALA A 144 -11.16 -24.20 -20.05
N THR A 145 -10.36 -24.17 -21.11
CA THR A 145 -10.80 -23.98 -22.50
C THR A 145 -10.65 -25.30 -23.26
N LEU A 146 -11.63 -25.62 -24.11
CA LEU A 146 -11.57 -26.74 -25.05
C LEU A 146 -11.61 -26.21 -26.49
N VAL A 147 -10.52 -26.42 -27.23
CA VAL A 147 -10.45 -26.14 -28.66
C VAL A 147 -10.68 -27.42 -29.46
N VAL A 148 -11.73 -27.41 -30.26
CA VAL A 148 -12.11 -28.51 -31.16
C VAL A 148 -11.80 -28.11 -32.60
N THR A 149 -10.72 -28.65 -33.16
CA THR A 149 -10.38 -28.45 -34.58
C THR A 149 -11.17 -29.43 -35.43
N LEU A 150 -12.03 -28.87 -36.31
CA LEU A 150 -12.83 -29.64 -37.24
C LEU A 150 -11.93 -30.24 -38.33
N PRO A 151 -12.30 -31.41 -38.89
CA PRO A 151 -11.54 -31.98 -39.97
C PRO A 151 -11.58 -31.06 -41.20
N SER A 152 -10.43 -30.57 -41.67
CA SER A 152 -10.30 -29.77 -42.88
C SER A 152 -8.92 -29.96 -43.53
N ALA A 153 -8.77 -29.58 -44.79
CA ALA A 153 -7.47 -29.60 -45.46
C ALA A 153 -6.74 -28.27 -45.21
N HIS A 154 -5.73 -28.29 -44.35
CA HIS A 154 -4.87 -27.14 -44.08
C HIS A 154 -3.46 -27.55 -43.62
N THR A 155 -2.50 -26.63 -43.70
CA THR A 155 -1.15 -26.72 -43.08
C THR A 155 -0.85 -25.41 -42.35
N GLY A 156 0.02 -25.43 -41.34
CA GLY A 156 0.13 -24.32 -40.38
C GLY A 156 -1.08 -24.27 -39.44
N GLY A 157 -1.29 -23.17 -38.73
CA GLY A 157 -2.47 -23.05 -37.85
C GLY A 157 -2.37 -23.86 -36.56
N GLU A 158 -1.18 -24.30 -36.14
CA GLU A 158 -1.02 -25.06 -34.91
C GLU A 158 -1.44 -24.25 -33.67
N LEU A 159 -2.13 -24.93 -32.75
CA LEU A 159 -2.39 -24.40 -31.42
C LEU A 159 -1.18 -24.69 -30.54
N VAL A 160 -0.56 -23.66 -30.01
CA VAL A 160 0.57 -23.75 -29.09
C VAL A 160 0.06 -23.36 -27.71
N VAL A 161 0.22 -24.23 -26.72
CA VAL A 161 -0.17 -23.99 -25.32
C VAL A 161 1.08 -24.02 -24.47
N GLU A 162 1.26 -23.00 -23.64
CA GLU A 162 2.35 -22.86 -22.70
C GLU A 162 1.85 -23.01 -21.26
N HIS A 163 2.61 -23.70 -20.41
CA HIS A 163 2.35 -23.78 -18.98
C HIS A 163 3.63 -24.07 -18.22
N GLN A 164 3.93 -23.26 -17.19
CA GLN A 164 5.11 -23.43 -16.32
C GLN A 164 6.43 -23.58 -17.12
N GLY A 165 6.62 -22.76 -18.16
CA GLY A 165 7.80 -22.77 -19.02
C GLY A 165 7.90 -23.97 -19.99
N GLN A 166 6.84 -24.78 -20.12
CA GLN A 166 6.77 -25.86 -21.11
C GLN A 166 5.78 -25.52 -22.22
N THR A 167 6.22 -25.69 -23.47
CA THR A 167 5.41 -25.47 -24.67
C THR A 167 4.97 -26.78 -25.30
N LYS A 168 3.67 -26.92 -25.61
CA LYS A 168 3.12 -28.04 -26.38
C LYS A 168 2.38 -27.55 -27.63
N THR A 169 2.63 -28.21 -28.75
CA THR A 169 2.08 -27.83 -30.07
C THR A 169 1.12 -28.90 -30.58
N TYR A 170 -0.10 -28.48 -30.94
CA TYR A 170 -1.19 -29.33 -31.39
C TYR A 170 -1.60 -29.03 -32.83
N ARG A 171 -1.68 -30.08 -33.65
CA ARG A 171 -2.05 -30.02 -35.06
C ARG A 171 -3.47 -30.49 -35.32
N GLY A 172 -4.18 -29.78 -36.18
CA GLY A 172 -5.44 -30.24 -36.77
C GLY A 172 -5.25 -31.48 -37.65
N LEU A 173 -6.33 -32.23 -37.89
CA LEU A 173 -6.29 -33.44 -38.71
C LEU A 173 -7.38 -33.38 -39.78
N LYS A 174 -7.07 -33.83 -41.00
CA LYS A 174 -8.06 -33.90 -42.10
C LYS A 174 -9.10 -35.01 -41.90
N THR A 175 -8.81 -36.03 -41.11
CA THR A 175 -9.59 -37.27 -41.02
C THR A 175 -10.30 -37.48 -39.69
N ALA A 176 -9.99 -36.68 -38.67
CA ALA A 176 -10.49 -36.83 -37.32
C ALA A 176 -10.69 -35.46 -36.66
N VAL A 177 -11.62 -35.39 -35.71
CA VAL A 177 -11.82 -34.21 -34.86
C VAL A 177 -10.70 -34.19 -33.82
N SER A 178 -10.01 -33.06 -33.68
CA SER A 178 -8.95 -32.89 -32.69
C SER A 178 -9.45 -32.03 -31.53
N LEU A 179 -9.38 -32.55 -30.31
CA LEU A 179 -9.87 -31.90 -29.10
C LEU A 179 -8.69 -31.62 -28.17
N VAL A 180 -8.44 -30.35 -27.86
CA VAL A 180 -7.38 -29.92 -26.95
C VAL A 180 -8.02 -29.15 -25.80
N ALA A 181 -7.96 -29.71 -24.59
CA ALA A 181 -8.39 -29.04 -23.36
C ALA A 181 -7.17 -28.54 -22.59
N PHE A 182 -7.21 -27.32 -22.06
CA PHE A 182 -6.14 -26.72 -21.26
C PHE A 182 -6.72 -25.73 -20.25
N TYR A 183 -6.03 -25.46 -19.15
CA TYR A 183 -6.51 -24.51 -18.15
C TYR A 183 -6.67 -23.11 -18.73
N ALA A 184 -7.70 -22.37 -18.27
CA ALA A 184 -8.02 -21.05 -18.82
C ALA A 184 -6.88 -20.02 -18.63
N ASP A 185 -6.06 -20.24 -17.61
CA ASP A 185 -4.88 -19.43 -17.28
C ASP A 185 -3.63 -19.80 -18.09
N CYS A 186 -3.66 -20.82 -18.95
CA CYS A 186 -2.52 -21.14 -19.81
C CYS A 186 -2.40 -20.12 -20.98
N PRO A 187 -1.24 -19.45 -21.14
CA PRO A 187 -0.95 -18.72 -22.36
C PRO A 187 -1.00 -19.63 -23.58
N HIS A 188 -1.62 -19.18 -24.66
CA HIS A 188 -1.73 -19.94 -25.90
C HIS A 188 -1.79 -19.04 -27.14
N GLN A 189 -1.42 -19.61 -28.28
CA GLN A 189 -1.45 -18.93 -29.58
C GLN A 189 -1.85 -19.87 -30.70
N VAL A 190 -2.28 -19.28 -31.82
CA VAL A 190 -2.51 -19.99 -33.08
C VAL A 190 -1.51 -19.47 -34.10
N LEU A 191 -0.59 -20.33 -34.52
CA LEU A 191 0.39 -20.00 -35.55
C LEU A 191 -0.28 -19.69 -36.89
N PRO A 192 0.34 -18.91 -37.80
CA PRO A 192 -0.23 -18.60 -39.10
C PRO A 192 -0.60 -19.85 -39.92
N VAL A 193 -1.80 -19.85 -40.51
CA VAL A 193 -2.19 -20.88 -41.48
C VAL A 193 -1.39 -20.68 -42.77
N THR A 194 -0.67 -21.71 -43.21
CA THR A 194 0.16 -21.64 -44.43
C THR A 194 -0.62 -21.99 -45.69
N THR A 195 -1.53 -22.97 -45.60
CA THR A 195 -2.41 -23.35 -46.73
C THR A 195 -3.76 -23.81 -46.22
N GLY A 196 -4.81 -23.61 -47.03
CA GLY A 196 -6.15 -24.10 -46.76
C GLY A 196 -6.90 -23.31 -45.67
N ASN A 197 -7.88 -23.97 -45.05
CA ASN A 197 -8.80 -23.34 -44.11
C ASN A 197 -8.87 -24.14 -42.81
N ARG A 198 -8.53 -23.53 -41.67
CA ARG A 198 -8.64 -24.14 -40.33
C ARG A 198 -9.94 -23.67 -39.68
N VAL A 199 -10.80 -24.60 -39.29
CA VAL A 199 -12.07 -24.32 -38.63
C VAL A 199 -12.08 -24.91 -37.22
N THR A 200 -12.44 -24.11 -36.22
CA THR A 200 -12.48 -24.53 -34.82
C THR A 200 -13.78 -24.16 -34.12
N LEU A 201 -14.16 -24.98 -33.15
CA LEU A 201 -15.13 -24.63 -32.11
C LEU A 201 -14.38 -24.49 -30.79
N THR A 202 -14.53 -23.36 -30.11
CA THR A 202 -13.95 -23.11 -28.79
C THR A 202 -15.06 -23.22 -27.76
N TYR A 203 -14.82 -23.96 -26.68
CA TYR A 203 -15.75 -24.12 -25.57
C TYR A 203 -15.12 -23.63 -24.27
N ASN A 204 -15.91 -22.95 -23.45
CA ASN A 204 -15.61 -22.78 -22.03
C ASN A 204 -15.96 -24.09 -21.32
N LEU A 205 -15.06 -24.62 -20.51
CA LEU A 205 -15.30 -25.82 -19.70
C LEU A 205 -15.66 -25.40 -18.28
N LEU A 206 -16.92 -25.58 -17.93
CA LEU A 206 -17.46 -25.29 -16.60
C LEU A 206 -17.35 -26.52 -15.69
N LEU A 207 -16.86 -26.34 -14.47
CA LEU A 207 -16.75 -27.42 -13.48
C LEU A 207 -18.01 -27.46 -12.60
N ALA A 208 -18.74 -28.57 -12.64
CA ALA A 208 -19.92 -28.81 -11.81
C ALA A 208 -19.71 -30.01 -10.87
N GLY A 209 -20.26 -29.94 -9.65
CA GLY A 209 -20.20 -31.03 -8.67
C GLY A 209 -19.46 -30.65 -7.38
N ASP A 210 -19.56 -31.53 -6.38
CA ASP A 210 -18.96 -31.32 -5.07
C ASP A 210 -17.54 -31.90 -5.00
N THR A 211 -16.55 -31.02 -4.93
CA THR A 211 -15.14 -31.37 -4.71
C THR A 211 -14.84 -31.90 -3.30
N GLN A 212 -15.80 -31.87 -2.38
CA GLN A 212 -15.56 -32.09 -0.94
C GLN A 212 -15.59 -33.57 -0.51
N ALA A 213 -15.84 -34.52 -1.40
CA ALA A 213 -15.93 -35.94 -1.06
C ALA A 213 -14.57 -36.62 -0.84
N ALA A 214 -14.14 -36.58 0.43
CA ALA A 214 -13.32 -37.51 1.24
C ALA A 214 -12.20 -38.36 0.59
N MET A 215 -10.95 -37.95 0.83
CA MET A 215 -9.77 -38.85 0.93
C MET A 215 -9.44 -39.19 2.39
N ALA A 216 -10.44 -39.45 3.22
CA ALA A 216 -10.23 -39.86 4.61
C ALA A 216 -9.66 -41.28 4.67
N GLY A 217 -8.41 -41.41 5.13
CA GLY A 217 -7.74 -42.71 5.36
C GLY A 217 -6.48 -42.98 4.53
N ASN A 218 -5.98 -42.00 3.76
CA ASN A 218 -4.76 -42.19 2.97
C ASN A 218 -3.48 -41.98 3.83
N PRO A 219 -2.46 -42.85 3.77
CA PRO A 219 -1.21 -42.73 4.56
C PRO A 219 -0.53 -41.34 4.54
N PRO A 220 -0.52 -40.59 3.41
CA PRO A 220 0.08 -39.25 3.37
C PRO A 220 -0.58 -38.24 4.32
N VAL A 221 -1.87 -38.39 4.65
CA VAL A 221 -2.60 -37.42 5.49
C VAL A 221 -2.07 -37.42 6.93
N SER A 222 -1.71 -38.58 7.47
CA SER A 222 -1.18 -38.66 8.83
C SER A 222 0.22 -38.08 8.95
N GLU A 223 1.06 -38.25 7.92
CA GLU A 223 2.39 -37.63 7.86
C GLU A 223 2.29 -36.10 7.71
N LEU A 224 1.38 -35.61 6.87
CA LEU A 224 1.10 -34.17 6.75
C LEU A 224 0.58 -33.59 8.07
N ALA A 225 -0.34 -34.28 8.76
CA ALA A 225 -0.85 -33.84 10.06
C ALA A 225 0.27 -33.75 11.11
N ALA A 226 1.17 -34.74 11.14
CA ALA A 226 2.36 -34.70 12.00
C ALA A 226 3.31 -33.55 11.64
N GLY A 227 3.49 -33.26 10.35
CA GLY A 227 4.27 -32.12 9.88
C GLY A 227 3.67 -30.77 10.29
N LEU A 228 2.35 -30.62 10.22
CA LEU A 228 1.64 -29.42 10.71
C LEU A 228 1.84 -29.24 12.22
N LEU A 229 1.67 -30.31 13.02
CA LEU A 229 1.91 -30.26 14.45
C LEU A 229 3.37 -29.89 14.77
N ALA A 230 4.33 -30.44 14.02
CA ALA A 230 5.75 -30.11 14.19
C ALA A 230 6.05 -28.65 13.83
N HIS A 231 5.42 -28.10 12.78
CA HIS A 231 5.54 -26.70 12.37
C HIS A 231 5.11 -25.76 13.50
N PHE A 232 3.92 -25.96 14.06
CA PHE A 232 3.39 -25.12 15.14
C PHE A 232 4.05 -25.35 16.51
N ALA A 233 4.83 -26.42 16.68
CA ALA A 233 5.56 -26.70 17.92
C ALA A 233 7.03 -26.25 17.88
N THR A 234 7.59 -25.97 16.70
CA THR A 234 9.03 -25.69 16.55
C THR A 234 9.28 -24.17 16.59
N PRO A 235 10.06 -23.68 17.57
CA PRO A 235 10.45 -22.27 17.64
C PRO A 235 11.22 -21.79 16.41
N VAL A 236 10.92 -20.58 15.92
CA VAL A 236 11.62 -19.98 14.77
C VAL A 236 13.09 -19.70 15.11
N VAL A 237 13.98 -19.99 14.17
CA VAL A 237 15.40 -19.60 14.25
C VAL A 237 15.53 -18.18 13.69
N LEU A 238 15.92 -17.24 14.54
CA LEU A 238 16.06 -15.83 14.14
C LEU A 238 17.44 -15.59 13.50
N PRO A 239 17.50 -14.92 12.33
CA PRO A 239 18.77 -14.53 11.72
C PRO A 239 19.61 -13.68 12.69
N TYR A 240 20.91 -13.95 12.74
CA TYR A 240 21.88 -13.18 13.54
C TYR A 240 21.60 -13.12 15.06
N SER A 241 20.75 -14.01 15.58
CA SER A 241 20.41 -14.10 17.01
C SER A 241 20.63 -15.50 17.56
N SER A 242 21.18 -15.59 18.77
CA SER A 242 21.28 -16.85 19.52
C SER A 242 19.99 -17.23 20.24
N ARG A 243 18.99 -16.33 20.26
CA ARG A 243 17.66 -16.59 20.85
C ARG A 243 16.74 -17.20 19.80
N LYS A 244 16.02 -18.25 20.21
CA LYS A 244 14.90 -18.78 19.44
C LYS A 244 13.71 -17.83 19.57
N GLY A 245 13.03 -17.57 18.45
CA GLY A 245 11.76 -16.85 18.42
C GLY A 245 10.62 -17.75 18.89
N ASP A 246 9.39 -17.21 18.91
CA ASP A 246 8.20 -18.02 19.16
C ASP A 246 7.93 -18.97 17.98
N PRO A 247 7.19 -20.08 18.18
CA PRO A 247 6.73 -20.91 17.08
C PRO A 247 5.83 -20.11 16.12
N PRO A 248 5.79 -20.47 14.82
CA PRO A 248 4.90 -19.84 13.84
C PRO A 248 3.43 -19.88 14.27
N ALA A 249 2.68 -18.81 14.05
CA ALA A 249 1.25 -18.75 14.39
C ALA A 249 0.38 -19.41 13.30
N ARG A 250 0.86 -19.40 12.06
CA ARG A 250 0.18 -19.96 10.89
C ARG A 250 1.17 -20.61 9.91
N LEU A 251 0.61 -21.27 8.90
CA LEU A 251 1.30 -21.73 7.71
C LEU A 251 0.50 -21.26 6.49
N ALA A 252 1.09 -20.42 5.65
CA ALA A 252 0.59 -20.09 4.34
C ALA A 252 1.30 -20.96 3.30
N TYR A 253 0.57 -21.91 2.74
CA TYR A 253 1.06 -22.76 1.66
C TYR A 253 0.65 -22.16 0.32
N LEU A 254 1.62 -21.63 -0.44
CA LEU A 254 1.38 -20.98 -1.73
C LEU A 254 1.07 -22.01 -2.82
N LEU A 255 0.03 -21.72 -3.60
CA LEU A 255 -0.48 -22.53 -4.71
C LEU A 255 0.24 -22.19 -6.02
N ASP A 256 0.29 -23.13 -6.95
CA ASP A 256 1.08 -23.00 -8.18
C ASP A 256 0.28 -22.45 -9.37
N GLN A 257 -1.05 -22.46 -9.31
CA GLN A 257 -1.92 -21.91 -10.37
C GLN A 257 -2.38 -20.49 -10.06
N GLU A 258 -2.83 -19.78 -11.08
CA GLU A 258 -3.39 -18.43 -10.95
C GLU A 258 -4.88 -18.49 -10.63
N TYR A 259 -5.29 -17.67 -9.65
CA TYR A 259 -6.67 -17.54 -9.22
C TYR A 259 -7.05 -16.08 -9.09
N THR A 260 -8.21 -15.74 -9.63
CA THR A 260 -8.83 -14.42 -9.43
C THR A 260 -9.57 -14.39 -8.09
N ALA A 261 -9.81 -13.18 -7.57
CA ALA A 261 -10.66 -12.96 -6.39
C ALA A 261 -12.05 -13.61 -6.51
N ARG A 262 -12.63 -13.63 -7.72
CA ARG A 262 -13.92 -14.28 -8.00
C ARG A 262 -13.80 -15.79 -8.18
N GLY A 263 -12.71 -16.26 -8.78
CA GLY A 263 -12.45 -17.67 -9.09
C GLY A 263 -11.96 -18.50 -7.90
N LEU A 264 -11.40 -17.87 -6.86
CA LEU A 264 -10.87 -18.58 -5.69
C LEU A 264 -11.99 -19.25 -4.89
N SER A 265 -12.11 -20.57 -5.01
CA SER A 265 -12.90 -21.39 -4.09
C SER A 265 -12.33 -22.79 -3.97
N TRP A 266 -12.69 -23.46 -2.88
CA TRP A 266 -12.30 -24.83 -2.62
C TRP A 266 -12.72 -25.82 -3.70
N SER A 267 -13.83 -25.53 -4.39
CA SER A 267 -14.35 -26.38 -5.46
C SER A 267 -13.75 -26.11 -6.83
N ARG A 268 -12.89 -25.09 -6.95
CA ARG A 268 -12.33 -24.64 -8.23
C ARG A 268 -10.79 -24.62 -8.23
N LEU A 269 -10.16 -25.22 -7.22
CA LEU A 269 -8.71 -25.43 -7.25
C LEU A 269 -8.34 -26.25 -8.50
N LYS A 270 -7.28 -25.84 -9.18
CA LYS A 270 -6.85 -26.36 -10.50
C LYS A 270 -5.66 -27.32 -10.32
N GLY A 271 -5.66 -28.43 -11.06
CA GLY A 271 -4.53 -29.36 -11.17
C GLY A 271 -3.99 -29.86 -9.83
N SER A 272 -2.67 -29.75 -9.64
CA SER A 272 -1.98 -30.19 -8.42
C SER A 272 -2.47 -29.46 -7.17
N ASP A 273 -2.94 -28.21 -7.28
CA ASP A 273 -3.47 -27.45 -6.14
C ASP A 273 -4.77 -28.05 -5.60
N ALA A 274 -5.61 -28.65 -6.46
CA ALA A 274 -6.81 -29.35 -6.02
C ALA A 274 -6.47 -30.52 -5.11
N SER A 275 -5.50 -31.33 -5.54
CA SER A 275 -5.02 -32.49 -4.78
C SER A 275 -4.34 -32.06 -3.47
N ARG A 276 -3.46 -31.07 -3.51
CA ARG A 276 -2.76 -30.54 -2.32
C ARG A 276 -3.74 -29.90 -1.33
N GLY A 277 -4.69 -29.11 -1.83
CA GLY A 277 -5.73 -28.49 -1.02
C GLY A 277 -6.61 -29.52 -0.31
N ALA A 278 -6.99 -30.61 -0.99
CA ALA A 278 -7.73 -31.71 -0.38
C ALA A 278 -6.91 -32.43 0.72
N LEU A 279 -5.64 -32.74 0.45
CA LEU A 279 -4.73 -33.37 1.41
C LEU A 279 -4.48 -32.50 2.64
N LEU A 280 -4.14 -31.23 2.44
CA LEU A 280 -3.87 -30.28 3.52
C LEU A 280 -5.12 -30.00 4.37
N ARG A 281 -6.30 -29.96 3.76
CA ARG A 281 -7.56 -29.83 4.51
C ARG A 281 -7.81 -31.04 5.41
N ALA A 282 -7.63 -32.26 4.88
CA ALA A 282 -7.77 -33.48 5.68
C ALA A 282 -6.73 -33.55 6.81
N ALA A 283 -5.48 -33.15 6.51
CA ALA A 283 -4.40 -33.11 7.49
C ALA A 283 -4.63 -32.04 8.57
N ALA A 284 -5.14 -30.87 8.19
CA ALA A 284 -5.48 -29.80 9.12
C ALA A 284 -6.58 -30.25 10.09
N GLU A 285 -7.63 -30.91 9.59
CA GLU A 285 -8.69 -31.45 10.46
C GLU A 285 -8.14 -32.50 11.44
N GLN A 286 -7.30 -33.43 10.97
CA GLN A 286 -6.64 -34.43 11.82
C GLN A 286 -5.70 -33.80 12.86
N ALA A 287 -5.03 -32.69 12.52
CA ALA A 287 -4.13 -31.94 13.40
C ALA A 287 -4.85 -30.95 14.33
N GLY A 288 -6.18 -30.83 14.27
CA GLY A 288 -6.94 -29.85 15.07
C GLY A 288 -6.70 -28.40 14.63
N CYS A 289 -6.43 -28.19 13.35
CA CYS A 289 -6.20 -26.89 12.73
C CYS A 289 -7.45 -26.42 11.95
N GLU A 290 -7.57 -25.11 11.79
CA GLU A 290 -8.43 -24.47 10.80
C GLU A 290 -7.64 -24.21 9.52
N ILE A 291 -8.36 -24.14 8.40
CA ILE A 291 -7.77 -23.85 7.09
C ILE A 291 -8.70 -22.97 6.26
N THR A 292 -8.15 -21.97 5.59
CA THR A 292 -8.86 -21.14 4.62
C THR A 292 -8.05 -20.89 3.34
N LEU A 293 -8.69 -20.33 2.33
CA LEU A 293 -8.04 -19.86 1.10
C LEU A 293 -7.77 -18.35 1.20
N ALA A 294 -6.65 -17.91 0.67
CA ALA A 294 -6.23 -16.52 0.61
C ALA A 294 -5.58 -16.16 -0.73
N LEU A 295 -5.49 -14.86 -0.99
CA LEU A 295 -4.66 -14.29 -2.05
C LEU A 295 -3.48 -13.56 -1.40
N ALA A 296 -2.28 -13.93 -1.82
CA ALA A 296 -1.01 -13.37 -1.39
C ALA A 296 -0.44 -12.46 -2.48
N GLU A 297 0.04 -11.29 -2.08
CA GLU A 297 0.93 -10.43 -2.85
C GLU A 297 2.35 -10.65 -2.33
N ILE A 298 3.28 -10.91 -3.24
CA ILE A 298 4.67 -11.21 -2.92
C ILE A 298 5.56 -10.24 -3.67
N GLN A 299 6.47 -9.59 -2.96
CA GLN A 299 7.53 -8.77 -3.55
C GLN A 299 8.87 -9.44 -3.23
N GLU A 300 9.67 -9.67 -4.26
CA GLU A 300 11.04 -10.17 -4.14
C GLU A 300 12.01 -9.16 -4.74
N THR A 301 13.08 -8.84 -4.01
CA THR A 301 14.18 -7.99 -4.46
C THR A 301 15.40 -8.87 -4.69
N TRP A 302 15.96 -8.82 -5.89
CA TRP A 302 17.07 -9.65 -6.32
C TRP A 302 18.29 -8.83 -6.72
N ASP A 303 19.48 -9.38 -6.52
CA ASP A 303 20.66 -8.96 -7.27
C ASP A 303 20.50 -9.39 -8.73
N ALA A 304 20.73 -8.47 -9.67
CA ALA A 304 20.50 -8.70 -11.10
C ALA A 304 21.55 -8.02 -11.98
N TYR A 305 21.97 -8.68 -13.06
CA TYR A 305 22.88 -8.09 -14.06
C TYR A 305 22.27 -8.20 -15.46
N ASP A 306 22.66 -7.28 -16.35
CA ASP A 306 22.28 -7.32 -17.77
C ASP A 306 22.93 -8.57 -18.41
N ALA A 307 22.14 -9.41 -19.07
CA ALA A 307 22.65 -10.62 -19.72
C ALA A 307 23.71 -10.34 -20.82
N ASP A 308 23.77 -9.09 -21.31
CA ASP A 308 24.71 -8.64 -22.35
C ASP A 308 26.08 -8.19 -21.80
N GLU A 309 26.31 -8.18 -20.47
CA GLU A 309 27.61 -7.83 -19.88
C GLU A 309 28.61 -9.01 -19.81
N ASP A 310 28.21 -10.21 -20.24
CA ASP A 310 29.02 -11.45 -20.21
C ASP A 310 29.64 -11.85 -21.56
N GLU A 311 30.04 -10.88 -22.39
CA GLU A 311 31.08 -11.10 -23.41
C GLU A 311 32.15 -10.00 -23.34
N ASP A 312 33.38 -10.43 -23.02
CA ASP A 312 34.66 -9.71 -23.20
C ASP A 312 35.25 -8.86 -22.06
N GLY A 313 35.45 -9.50 -20.91
CA GLY A 313 36.53 -9.13 -20.01
C GLY A 313 37.89 -9.68 -20.47
N TRP A 314 38.66 -8.87 -21.23
CA TRP A 314 40.13 -8.66 -21.16
C TRP A 314 40.91 -8.61 -22.51
N TYR A 315 41.58 -7.45 -22.71
CA TYR A 315 42.69 -7.07 -23.61
C TYR A 315 42.39 -6.41 -24.99
N GLY A 316 42.86 -5.15 -25.13
CA GLY A 316 43.33 -4.55 -26.38
C GLY A 316 42.47 -3.39 -26.89
N GLU A 317 42.78 -2.13 -26.58
CA GLU A 317 43.65 -1.23 -27.37
C GLU A 317 42.86 -0.39 -28.41
N TYR A 318 43.24 0.88 -28.50
CA TYR A 318 42.64 2.03 -29.19
C TYR A 318 42.06 1.81 -30.60
N GLU A 319 40.94 2.48 -30.90
CA GLU A 319 40.66 3.35 -32.08
C GLU A 319 39.14 3.58 -32.18
N ASP A 320 38.65 4.80 -31.97
CA ASP A 320 38.43 5.89 -32.94
C ASP A 320 37.07 5.81 -33.67
N GLU A 321 36.27 6.85 -33.39
CA GLU A 321 35.15 7.44 -34.13
C GLU A 321 34.26 6.59 -35.06
N ASN A 322 32.97 6.43 -34.69
CA ASN A 322 31.87 6.68 -35.63
C ASN A 322 30.55 7.03 -34.89
N PRO A 323 30.02 8.26 -34.99
CA PRO A 323 28.68 8.60 -34.52
C PRO A 323 27.69 8.41 -35.67
N GLY A 324 26.97 7.29 -35.67
CA GLY A 324 25.96 7.01 -36.69
C GLY A 324 24.93 6.00 -36.19
N ASP A 325 23.75 6.53 -35.90
CA ASP A 325 22.43 5.90 -36.07
C ASP A 325 22.19 4.53 -35.43
N ASP A 326 21.63 4.51 -34.21
CA ASP A 326 20.44 3.69 -33.91
C ASP A 326 19.74 4.18 -32.61
N GLU A 327 18.84 5.16 -32.72
CA GLU A 327 17.82 5.37 -31.68
C GLU A 327 16.71 4.33 -31.87
N GLY A 328 17.05 3.07 -31.56
CA GLY A 328 16.09 2.01 -31.32
C GLY A 328 15.42 2.26 -29.97
N SER A 329 14.23 2.84 -30.01
CA SER A 329 13.26 2.91 -28.91
C SER A 329 12.83 1.50 -28.48
N GLY A 330 13.72 0.78 -27.77
CA GLY A 330 13.37 -0.38 -26.98
C GLY A 330 12.70 0.07 -25.68
N SER A 331 11.45 -0.31 -25.49
CA SER A 331 10.79 -0.26 -24.19
C SER A 331 11.69 -0.95 -23.15
N ALA A 332 11.85 -0.36 -21.96
CA ALA A 332 12.64 -0.92 -20.86
C ALA A 332 12.11 -2.28 -20.33
N ASP A 333 11.04 -2.81 -20.91
CA ASP A 333 10.32 -4.03 -20.51
C ASP A 333 10.88 -5.33 -21.11
N ASP A 334 11.87 -5.25 -22.03
CA ASP A 334 12.33 -6.41 -22.83
C ASP A 334 13.83 -6.74 -22.64
N ARG A 335 14.44 -6.31 -21.52
CA ARG A 335 15.80 -6.73 -21.14
C ARG A 335 15.76 -8.00 -20.30
N ASP A 336 16.41 -9.05 -20.78
CA ASP A 336 16.61 -10.29 -20.03
C ASP A 336 17.68 -10.06 -18.94
N TYR A 337 17.24 -9.96 -17.69
CA TYR A 337 18.11 -9.86 -16.53
C TYR A 337 18.40 -11.24 -15.93
N VAL A 338 19.67 -11.52 -15.63
CA VAL A 338 20.06 -12.73 -14.90
C VAL A 338 19.96 -12.45 -13.40
N LEU A 339 19.07 -13.19 -12.72
CA LEU A 339 18.95 -13.15 -11.26
C LEU A 339 20.08 -13.95 -10.61
N GLU A 340 20.76 -13.36 -9.62
CA GLU A 340 21.78 -14.05 -8.83
C GLU A 340 21.22 -14.45 -7.46
N ASP A 341 21.27 -13.55 -6.48
CA ASP A 341 20.88 -13.81 -5.10
C ASP A 341 19.59 -13.05 -4.71
N LEU A 342 18.71 -13.74 -3.97
CA LEU A 342 17.52 -13.12 -3.37
C LEU A 342 17.96 -12.30 -2.15
N ILE A 343 17.76 -10.99 -2.21
CA ILE A 343 18.13 -10.06 -1.13
C ILE A 343 17.04 -10.04 -0.07
N GLU A 344 15.80 -9.82 -0.50
CA GLU A 344 14.65 -9.65 0.38
C GLU A 344 13.39 -10.22 -0.26
N THR A 345 12.53 -10.82 0.56
CA THR A 345 11.18 -11.22 0.16
C THR A 345 10.19 -10.75 1.20
N SER A 346 9.05 -10.25 0.73
CA SER A 346 7.91 -9.94 1.59
C SER A 346 6.67 -10.60 1.03
N THR A 347 5.85 -11.17 1.91
CA THR A 347 4.59 -11.82 1.54
C THR A 347 3.47 -11.25 2.40
N THR A 348 2.47 -10.66 1.76
CA THR A 348 1.30 -10.07 2.42
C THR A 348 0.04 -10.76 1.91
N LEU A 349 -0.83 -11.21 2.82
CA LEU A 349 -2.17 -11.65 2.46
C LEU A 349 -3.09 -10.44 2.31
N ALA A 350 -3.60 -10.22 1.11
CA ALA A 350 -4.50 -9.11 0.78
C ALA A 350 -5.98 -9.48 0.90
N HIS A 351 -6.31 -10.76 0.69
CA HIS A 351 -7.69 -11.25 0.79
C HIS A 351 -7.72 -12.68 1.33
N TRP A 352 -8.83 -13.05 1.95
CA TRP A 352 -9.13 -14.45 2.27
C TRP A 352 -10.60 -14.79 2.18
N ILE A 353 -10.92 -16.08 2.20
CA ILE A 353 -12.28 -16.54 2.42
C ILE A 353 -12.53 -16.54 3.93
N GLY A 354 -13.41 -15.66 4.40
CA GLY A 354 -13.79 -15.58 5.80
C GLY A 354 -14.22 -16.96 6.31
N PRO A 355 -13.56 -17.56 7.31
CA PRO A 355 -13.82 -18.95 7.67
C PRO A 355 -15.25 -19.20 8.19
N GLU A 356 -15.93 -18.16 8.68
CA GLU A 356 -17.35 -18.20 9.10
C GLU A 356 -18.32 -17.73 8.02
N THR A 357 -17.94 -16.73 7.24
CA THR A 357 -18.82 -16.09 6.27
C THR A 357 -18.83 -16.85 4.94
N GLY A 358 -17.76 -17.59 4.63
CA GLY A 358 -17.54 -18.23 3.35
C GLY A 358 -17.37 -17.24 2.18
N ARG A 359 -17.16 -15.95 2.48
CA ARG A 359 -17.06 -14.86 1.50
C ARG A 359 -15.64 -14.32 1.45
N LEU A 360 -15.29 -13.72 0.31
CA LEU A 360 -14.02 -13.02 0.19
C LEU A 360 -14.04 -11.73 1.04
N GLU A 361 -13.05 -11.58 1.90
CA GLU A 361 -12.84 -10.42 2.76
C GLU A 361 -11.46 -9.83 2.50
N GLY A 362 -11.37 -8.49 2.41
CA GLY A 362 -10.09 -7.79 2.31
C GLY A 362 -9.40 -7.74 3.68
N ILE A 363 -8.12 -8.09 3.70
CA ILE A 363 -7.26 -8.10 4.89
C ILE A 363 -5.90 -7.51 4.56
N SER A 364 -5.10 -7.25 5.58
CA SER A 364 -3.69 -6.91 5.43
C SER A 364 -2.93 -7.66 6.51
N LEU A 365 -2.26 -8.73 6.12
CA LEU A 365 -1.49 -9.57 7.03
C LEU A 365 -0.13 -9.91 6.43
N ASP A 366 0.91 -9.34 7.01
CA ASP A 366 2.29 -9.67 6.66
C ASP A 366 2.67 -11.02 7.25
N LEU A 367 3.27 -11.87 6.42
CA LEU A 367 3.75 -13.18 6.81
C LEU A 367 5.25 -13.14 6.96
N SER A 368 5.74 -13.71 8.07
CA SER A 368 7.17 -13.96 8.18
C SER A 368 7.58 -15.10 7.25
N ASP A 369 8.83 -15.10 6.81
CA ASP A 369 9.37 -16.20 6.01
C ASP A 369 9.02 -17.54 6.64
N ALA A 370 9.19 -17.65 7.97
CA ALA A 370 8.91 -18.82 8.81
C ALA A 370 7.52 -19.44 8.55
N GLU A 371 6.54 -18.63 8.16
CA GLU A 371 5.13 -19.01 7.97
C GLU A 371 4.81 -19.36 6.51
N VAL A 372 5.70 -19.12 5.55
CA VAL A 372 5.46 -19.37 4.13
C VAL A 372 6.09 -20.68 3.68
N ALA A 373 5.36 -21.45 2.87
CA ALA A 373 5.87 -22.64 2.21
C ALA A 373 5.26 -22.79 0.80
N SER A 374 5.99 -23.40 -0.11
CA SER A 374 5.50 -23.73 -1.46
C SER A 374 6.23 -24.95 -2.01
N THR A 375 5.59 -25.72 -2.89
CA THR A 375 6.33 -26.73 -3.68
C THR A 375 7.17 -26.05 -4.76
N THR A 376 6.59 -25.07 -5.46
CA THR A 376 7.29 -24.35 -6.51
C THR A 376 7.78 -23.00 -5.99
N PRO A 377 9.09 -22.73 -6.03
CA PRO A 377 9.65 -21.42 -5.65
C PRO A 377 8.98 -20.29 -6.42
N THR A 378 8.73 -19.16 -5.76
CA THR A 378 8.08 -17.99 -6.38
C THR A 378 8.89 -17.42 -7.54
N ALA A 379 10.22 -17.44 -7.46
CA ALA A 379 11.12 -17.09 -8.57
C ALA A 379 10.86 -17.86 -9.89
N LYS A 380 10.20 -19.03 -9.85
CA LYS A 380 9.82 -19.81 -11.05
C LYS A 380 8.42 -19.49 -11.57
N MET A 381 7.69 -18.59 -10.90
CA MET A 381 6.42 -18.06 -11.36
C MET A 381 6.67 -16.87 -12.28
N THR A 382 5.68 -16.51 -13.09
CA THR A 382 5.72 -15.28 -13.88
C THR A 382 5.38 -14.09 -12.99
N ALA A 383 6.25 -13.08 -12.94
CA ALA A 383 5.97 -11.83 -12.25
C ALA A 383 4.97 -11.01 -13.08
N TYR A 384 4.02 -10.33 -12.44
CA TYR A 384 3.08 -9.44 -13.15
C TYR A 384 3.66 -8.03 -13.34
N ALA A 385 4.68 -7.67 -12.57
CA ALA A 385 5.43 -6.44 -12.68
C ALA A 385 6.89 -6.69 -12.25
N SER A 386 7.82 -5.97 -12.86
CA SER A 386 9.22 -5.93 -12.44
C SER A 386 9.76 -4.51 -12.59
N GLU A 387 10.66 -4.09 -11.71
CA GLU A 387 11.31 -2.78 -11.75
C GLU A 387 12.81 -2.96 -11.50
N TYR A 388 13.62 -2.43 -12.42
CA TYR A 388 15.06 -2.51 -12.34
C TYR A 388 15.65 -1.20 -11.83
N GLU A 389 16.46 -1.28 -10.78
CA GLU A 389 17.27 -0.18 -10.28
C GLU A 389 18.75 -0.45 -10.57
N GLY A 390 19.33 0.36 -11.46
CA GLY A 390 20.76 0.29 -11.79
C GLY A 390 21.66 0.93 -10.72
N TYR A 391 22.97 0.72 -10.84
CA TYR A 391 24.02 1.11 -9.90
C TYR A 391 23.85 2.50 -9.24
N MET A 392 23.50 2.50 -7.94
CA MET A 392 23.33 3.70 -7.10
C MET A 392 24.55 4.03 -6.20
N GLY A 393 25.75 3.51 -6.53
CA GLY A 393 26.97 3.72 -5.75
C GLY A 393 27.42 2.46 -5.01
N ASN A 394 27.23 2.35 -3.69
CA ASN A 394 27.71 1.18 -2.92
C ASN A 394 26.79 -0.05 -2.99
N TYR A 395 25.67 0.05 -3.73
CA TYR A 395 24.70 -1.04 -3.91
C TYR A 395 24.84 -1.61 -5.32
N GLY A 396 24.71 -2.94 -5.42
CA GLY A 396 24.62 -3.65 -6.70
C GLY A 396 23.33 -3.27 -7.45
N ASN A 397 23.24 -3.69 -8.71
CA ASN A 397 22.03 -3.58 -9.50
C ASN A 397 20.96 -4.49 -8.91
N THR A 398 19.74 -3.97 -8.72
CA THR A 398 18.64 -4.72 -8.12
C THR A 398 17.44 -4.81 -9.05
N LEU A 399 16.77 -5.96 -9.05
CA LEU A 399 15.50 -6.17 -9.74
C LEU A 399 14.42 -6.52 -8.73
N ASP A 400 13.44 -5.64 -8.58
CA ASP A 400 12.21 -5.93 -7.85
C ASP A 400 11.22 -6.67 -8.75
N ARG A 401 10.59 -7.72 -8.22
CA ARG A 401 9.56 -8.51 -8.90
C ARG A 401 8.34 -8.67 -8.01
N TRP A 402 7.16 -8.45 -8.59
CA TRP A 402 5.89 -8.62 -7.90
C TRP A 402 5.08 -9.79 -8.46
N TYR A 403 4.54 -10.59 -7.56
CA TYR A 403 3.80 -11.81 -7.86
C TYR A 403 2.46 -11.82 -7.13
N ARG A 404 1.48 -12.53 -7.70
CA ARG A 404 0.22 -12.85 -7.04
C ARG A 404 0.05 -14.36 -7.01
N ARG A 405 -0.19 -14.92 -5.83
CA ARG A 405 -0.44 -16.35 -5.65
C ARG A 405 -1.63 -16.58 -4.73
N ALA A 406 -2.42 -17.61 -5.01
CA ALA A 406 -3.35 -18.10 -3.99
C ALA A 406 -2.59 -18.87 -2.91
N ALA A 407 -3.15 -18.95 -1.71
CA ALA A 407 -2.56 -19.64 -0.59
C ALA A 407 -3.61 -20.42 0.21
N LEU A 408 -3.21 -21.55 0.78
CA LEU A 408 -3.91 -22.25 1.85
C LEU A 408 -3.33 -21.77 3.17
N VAL A 409 -4.13 -21.08 4.00
CA VAL A 409 -3.69 -20.54 5.29
C VAL A 409 -4.21 -21.44 6.40
N ILE A 410 -3.31 -22.02 7.18
CA ILE A 410 -3.58 -23.04 8.20
C ILE A 410 -3.11 -22.51 9.55
N TRP A 411 -3.91 -22.70 10.60
CA TRP A 411 -3.51 -22.39 11.98
C TRP A 411 -4.16 -23.35 12.99
N PRO A 412 -3.56 -23.61 14.16
CA PRO A 412 -4.20 -24.37 15.24
C PRO A 412 -5.52 -23.71 15.67
N ARG A 413 -6.57 -24.50 15.94
CA ARG A 413 -7.87 -23.97 16.44
C ARG A 413 -7.72 -23.12 17.70
N SER A 414 -6.74 -23.42 18.55
CA SER A 414 -6.41 -22.62 19.74
C SER A 414 -5.92 -21.19 19.42
N LEU A 415 -5.39 -20.97 18.22
CA LEU A 415 -4.94 -19.66 17.73
C LEU A 415 -5.96 -19.00 16.80
N GLY A 416 -7.17 -19.58 16.63
CA GLY A 416 -8.16 -19.12 15.67
C GLY A 416 -8.55 -17.64 15.84
N PHE A 417 -8.74 -17.19 17.08
CA PHE A 417 -9.03 -15.78 17.35
C PHE A 417 -7.84 -14.87 17.04
N ALA A 418 -6.63 -15.23 17.50
CA ALA A 418 -5.40 -14.44 17.28
C ALA A 418 -5.08 -14.29 15.79
N SER A 419 -5.06 -15.41 15.04
CA SER A 419 -4.81 -15.40 13.60
C SER A 419 -5.80 -14.53 12.84
N ARG A 420 -7.06 -14.51 13.27
CA ARG A 420 -8.07 -13.65 12.67
C ARG A 420 -7.95 -12.18 13.05
N ALA A 421 -7.65 -11.93 14.32
CA ALA A 421 -7.50 -10.59 14.84
C ALA A 421 -6.26 -9.86 14.30
N GLU A 422 -5.19 -10.59 13.98
CA GLU A 422 -4.00 -10.00 13.35
C GLU A 422 -4.29 -9.56 11.91
N ALA A 423 -5.06 -10.35 11.15
CA ALA A 423 -5.47 -9.99 9.79
C ALA A 423 -6.55 -8.90 9.74
N SER A 424 -7.43 -8.88 10.75
CA SER A 424 -8.51 -7.90 10.87
C SER A 424 -8.73 -7.49 12.34
N PRO A 425 -8.01 -6.46 12.80
CA PRO A 425 -8.23 -5.85 14.12
C PRO A 425 -9.67 -5.33 14.31
N GLU A 426 -10.30 -4.88 13.22
CA GLU A 426 -11.68 -4.40 13.24
C GLU A 426 -12.67 -5.53 13.60
N TRP A 427 -12.53 -6.70 12.96
CA TRP A 427 -13.32 -7.88 13.29
C TRP A 427 -13.10 -8.29 14.74
N ALA A 428 -11.85 -8.30 15.21
CA ALA A 428 -11.52 -8.71 16.58
C ALA A 428 -12.27 -7.87 17.62
N LEU A 429 -12.24 -6.55 17.48
CA LEU A 429 -12.93 -5.63 18.41
C LEU A 429 -14.45 -5.79 18.35
N GLY A 430 -15.00 -6.02 17.15
CA GLY A 430 -16.42 -6.33 16.95
C GLY A 430 -16.82 -7.62 17.64
N GLU A 431 -16.01 -8.67 17.53
CA GLU A 431 -16.26 -9.98 18.13
C GLU A 431 -16.13 -9.94 19.66
N LEU A 432 -15.13 -9.25 20.20
CA LEU A 432 -15.01 -9.02 21.65
C LEU A 432 -16.23 -8.31 22.22
N THR A 433 -16.69 -7.25 21.53
CA THR A 433 -17.89 -6.51 21.89
C THR A 433 -19.13 -7.40 21.83
N ARG A 434 -19.26 -8.24 20.81
CA ARG A 434 -20.37 -9.18 20.64
C ARG A 434 -20.39 -10.22 21.76
N LEU A 435 -19.25 -10.83 22.08
CA LEU A 435 -19.11 -11.81 23.16
C LEU A 435 -19.45 -11.18 24.52
N ALA A 436 -18.94 -9.97 24.79
CA ALA A 436 -19.22 -9.25 26.01
C ALA A 436 -20.73 -8.97 26.18
N ARG A 437 -21.39 -8.45 25.12
CA ARG A 437 -22.84 -8.20 25.10
C ARG A 437 -23.68 -9.46 25.22
N ALA A 438 -23.18 -10.60 24.75
CA ALA A 438 -23.81 -11.90 24.94
C ALA A 438 -23.63 -12.48 26.35
N GLY A 439 -22.96 -11.76 27.27
CA GLY A 439 -22.66 -12.21 28.63
C GLY A 439 -21.49 -13.20 28.72
N LYS A 440 -20.76 -13.41 27.62
CA LYS A 440 -19.62 -14.34 27.52
C LYS A 440 -18.28 -13.65 27.84
N ILE A 441 -18.24 -12.90 28.95
CA ILE A 441 -17.09 -12.07 29.32
C ILE A 441 -15.82 -12.91 29.53
N ALA A 442 -15.93 -14.10 30.12
CA ALA A 442 -14.77 -14.98 30.32
C ALA A 442 -14.14 -15.43 28.99
N GLU A 443 -14.97 -15.77 27.99
CA GLU A 443 -14.50 -16.12 26.63
C GLU A 443 -13.83 -14.92 25.96
N ALA A 444 -14.44 -13.73 26.07
CA ALA A 444 -13.89 -12.51 25.49
C ALA A 444 -12.54 -12.12 26.14
N ARG A 445 -12.40 -12.24 27.46
CA ARG A 445 -11.14 -11.97 28.17
C ARG A 445 -10.04 -12.97 27.79
N GLU A 446 -10.39 -14.23 27.56
CA GLU A 446 -9.42 -15.22 27.05
C GLU A 446 -8.96 -14.87 25.63
N ALA A 447 -9.89 -14.49 24.76
CA ALA A 447 -9.58 -14.03 23.41
C ALA A 447 -8.66 -12.79 23.39
N VAL A 448 -8.85 -11.84 24.31
CA VAL A 448 -7.95 -10.69 24.48
C VAL A 448 -6.52 -11.12 24.82
N ARG A 449 -6.32 -12.16 25.64
CA ARG A 449 -4.97 -12.62 26.02
C ARG A 449 -4.16 -13.05 24.81
N SER A 450 -4.80 -13.62 23.80
CA SER A 450 -4.12 -14.05 22.58
C SER A 450 -3.69 -12.87 21.67
N LEU A 451 -4.18 -11.66 21.91
CA LEU A 451 -3.78 -10.46 21.15
C LEU A 451 -2.44 -9.87 21.61
N LYS A 452 -2.01 -10.17 22.85
CA LYS A 452 -0.96 -9.42 23.56
C LYS A 452 0.38 -9.35 22.80
N SER A 453 0.75 -10.38 22.05
CA SER A 453 2.03 -10.45 21.33
C SER A 453 2.09 -9.49 20.13
N PHE A 454 0.96 -9.22 19.47
CA PHE A 454 0.94 -8.46 18.21
C PHE A 454 0.08 -7.20 18.24
N TRP A 455 -0.79 -7.00 19.23
CA TRP A 455 -1.73 -5.87 19.26
C TRP A 455 -1.05 -4.49 19.21
N HIS A 456 0.22 -4.41 19.62
CA HIS A 456 1.02 -3.19 19.46
C HIS A 456 1.11 -2.70 18.00
N ALA A 457 1.01 -3.61 17.02
CA ALA A 457 0.97 -3.28 15.59
C ALA A 457 -0.38 -2.70 15.14
N ALA A 458 -1.45 -2.85 15.94
CA ALA A 458 -2.77 -2.31 15.62
C ALA A 458 -2.76 -0.79 15.43
N GLY A 459 -1.77 -0.06 15.98
CA GLY A 459 -1.57 1.37 15.75
C GLY A 459 -1.10 1.74 14.34
N ARG A 460 -0.68 0.77 13.52
CA ARG A 460 -0.27 0.96 12.12
C ARG A 460 -1.35 0.58 11.11
N TYR A 461 -2.45 -0.01 11.58
CA TYR A 461 -3.56 -0.45 10.74
C TYR A 461 -4.23 0.73 10.00
N PRO A 462 -4.63 0.59 8.73
CA PRO A 462 -5.41 1.62 8.04
C PRO A 462 -6.73 1.93 8.77
N GLY A 463 -7.20 3.19 8.76
CA GLY A 463 -8.47 3.53 9.43
C GLY A 463 -8.40 3.58 10.97
N GLN A 464 -7.26 4.02 11.52
CA GLN A 464 -7.03 4.18 12.97
C GLN A 464 -8.17 4.86 13.74
N THR A 465 -8.83 5.85 13.12
CA THR A 465 -9.92 6.60 13.76
C THR A 465 -11.14 5.70 13.97
N GLU A 466 -11.60 4.95 12.95
CA GLU A 466 -12.73 4.02 13.12
C GLU A 466 -12.37 2.88 14.08
N LEU A 467 -11.14 2.37 13.98
CA LEU A 467 -10.65 1.31 14.84
C LEU A 467 -10.61 1.72 16.31
N LEU A 468 -10.18 2.95 16.62
CA LEU A 468 -10.20 3.50 17.98
C LEU A 468 -11.62 3.55 18.55
N GLY A 469 -12.61 3.94 17.75
CA GLY A 469 -14.02 3.94 18.17
C GLY A 469 -14.48 2.57 18.66
N LYS A 470 -14.16 1.51 17.90
CA LYS A 470 -14.46 0.11 18.29
C LYS A 470 -13.64 -0.35 19.49
N ALA A 471 -12.40 0.12 19.62
CA ALA A 471 -11.55 -0.23 20.75
C ALA A 471 -12.08 0.37 22.06
N LEU A 472 -12.57 1.61 22.02
CA LEU A 472 -13.23 2.27 23.16
C LEU A 472 -14.52 1.52 23.56
N GLU A 473 -15.30 1.06 22.58
CA GLU A 473 -16.50 0.27 22.82
C GLU A 473 -16.17 -1.08 23.47
N ALA A 474 -15.21 -1.84 22.90
CA ALA A 474 -14.77 -3.12 23.44
C ALA A 474 -14.20 -2.96 24.87
N ALA A 475 -13.37 -1.94 25.10
CA ALA A 475 -12.80 -1.64 26.41
C ALA A 475 -13.87 -1.34 27.48
N ARG A 476 -14.99 -0.73 27.08
CA ARG A 476 -16.13 -0.46 27.97
C ARG A 476 -16.92 -1.72 28.29
N GLU A 477 -17.19 -2.55 27.29
CA GLU A 477 -18.02 -3.76 27.45
C GLU A 477 -17.28 -4.88 28.21
N LEU A 478 -15.95 -4.93 28.12
CA LEU A 478 -15.12 -5.93 28.81
C LEU A 478 -14.92 -5.65 30.31
N ASP A 479 -15.12 -4.40 30.73
CA ASP A 479 -15.13 -3.96 32.14
C ASP A 479 -13.90 -4.44 32.94
N ASP A 480 -12.70 -4.18 32.40
CA ASP A 480 -11.41 -4.55 32.97
C ASP A 480 -10.35 -3.52 32.61
N ALA A 481 -9.76 -2.86 33.62
CA ALA A 481 -8.87 -1.73 33.43
C ALA A 481 -7.56 -2.08 32.72
N GLU A 482 -7.01 -3.29 32.97
CA GLU A 482 -5.76 -3.72 32.33
C GLU A 482 -5.99 -4.07 30.86
N ILE A 483 -7.11 -4.74 30.57
CA ILE A 483 -7.51 -5.06 29.19
C ILE A 483 -7.83 -3.78 28.42
N ALA A 484 -8.59 -2.86 29.01
CA ALA A 484 -8.92 -1.58 28.40
C ALA A 484 -7.65 -0.79 28.04
N ALA A 485 -6.67 -0.72 28.96
CA ALA A 485 -5.39 -0.08 28.69
C ALA A 485 -4.64 -0.78 27.56
N MET A 486 -4.57 -2.13 27.57
CA MET A 486 -3.89 -2.90 26.53
C MET A 486 -4.48 -2.65 25.13
N LEU A 487 -5.82 -2.66 25.02
CA LEU A 487 -6.51 -2.44 23.76
C LEU A 487 -6.30 -1.03 23.21
N LEU A 488 -6.25 -0.01 24.08
CA LEU A 488 -6.18 1.39 23.69
C LEU A 488 -4.75 1.92 23.54
N ARG A 489 -3.76 1.26 24.12
CA ARG A 489 -2.36 1.70 24.09
C ARG A 489 -1.74 1.94 22.70
N PRO A 490 -2.04 1.15 21.64
CA PRO A 490 -1.42 1.33 20.33
C PRO A 490 -1.82 2.62 19.59
N PHE A 491 -2.88 3.29 20.03
CA PHE A 491 -3.40 4.50 19.38
C PHE A 491 -2.65 5.76 19.81
N ALA A 492 -2.87 6.85 19.08
CA ALA A 492 -2.29 8.16 19.37
C ALA A 492 -3.38 9.19 19.69
N LEU A 493 -3.00 10.24 20.44
CA LEU A 493 -3.95 11.24 20.93
C LEU A 493 -4.68 11.97 19.79
N GLU A 494 -3.98 12.26 18.68
CA GLU A 494 -4.57 12.90 17.50
C GLU A 494 -5.62 12.07 16.75
N ARG A 495 -5.83 10.80 17.13
CA ARG A 495 -6.91 9.94 16.59
C ARG A 495 -8.22 10.09 17.35
N LEU A 496 -8.19 10.71 18.53
CA LEU A 496 -9.39 10.98 19.31
C LEU A 496 -10.19 12.14 18.69
N VAL A 497 -11.38 11.85 18.15
CA VAL A 497 -12.25 12.83 17.47
C VAL A 497 -13.59 12.99 18.20
N PRO A 498 -14.38 14.05 17.93
CA PRO A 498 -15.60 14.34 18.71
C PRO A 498 -16.60 13.16 18.84
N PRO A 499 -16.84 12.32 17.81
CA PRO A 499 -17.68 11.12 17.96
C PRO A 499 -17.23 10.13 19.05
N HIS A 500 -15.94 10.10 19.39
CA HIS A 500 -15.39 9.24 20.44
C HIS A 500 -15.61 9.80 21.85
N GLY A 501 -16.00 11.07 21.96
CA GLY A 501 -16.14 11.80 23.22
C GLY A 501 -16.95 11.05 24.28
N PRO A 502 -18.20 10.61 23.98
CA PRO A 502 -19.02 9.89 24.95
C PRO A 502 -18.40 8.58 25.43
N ALA A 503 -17.82 7.79 24.53
CA ALA A 503 -17.20 6.51 24.89
C ALA A 503 -15.95 6.71 25.75
N PHE A 504 -15.07 7.64 25.38
CA PHE A 504 -13.87 7.96 26.15
C PHE A 504 -14.22 8.56 27.52
N ALA A 505 -15.22 9.44 27.58
CA ALA A 505 -15.74 10.02 28.81
C ALA A 505 -16.29 8.95 29.76
N ALA A 506 -17.03 7.97 29.25
CA ALA A 506 -17.53 6.86 30.06
C ALA A 506 -16.39 6.04 30.69
N LEU A 507 -15.33 5.77 29.93
CA LEU A 507 -14.13 5.08 30.46
C LEU A 507 -13.41 5.92 31.51
N ALA A 508 -13.28 7.24 31.28
CA ALA A 508 -12.67 8.16 32.23
C ALA A 508 -13.44 8.22 33.57
N ALA A 509 -14.77 8.28 33.50
CA ALA A 509 -15.63 8.26 34.68
C ALA A 509 -15.59 6.90 35.40
N HIS A 510 -15.39 5.80 34.67
CA HIS A 510 -15.40 4.45 35.20
C HIS A 510 -14.05 4.03 35.84
N TYR A 511 -12.92 4.24 35.15
CA TYR A 511 -11.59 3.84 35.63
C TYR A 511 -10.84 4.94 36.41
N GLY A 512 -11.27 6.19 36.29
CA GLY A 512 -10.74 7.32 37.06
C GLY A 512 -9.44 7.93 36.52
N ASP A 513 -9.00 9.00 37.20
CA ASP A 513 -7.94 9.91 36.74
C ASP A 513 -6.58 9.25 36.53
N ILE A 514 -6.15 8.33 37.41
CA ILE A 514 -4.83 7.68 37.32
C ILE A 514 -4.73 6.85 36.03
N TRP A 515 -5.80 6.15 35.67
CA TRP A 515 -5.86 5.33 34.47
C TRP A 515 -5.82 6.20 33.20
N ILE A 516 -6.60 7.27 33.19
CA ILE A 516 -6.60 8.24 32.08
C ILE A 516 -5.24 8.92 31.93
N ASP A 517 -4.57 9.25 33.03
CA ASP A 517 -3.23 9.84 32.99
C ASP A 517 -2.21 8.91 32.35
N GLY A 518 -2.26 7.61 32.67
CA GLY A 518 -1.43 6.60 32.02
C GLY A 518 -1.69 6.51 30.53
N LEU A 519 -2.97 6.46 30.12
CA LEU A 519 -3.34 6.36 28.71
C LEU A 519 -2.92 7.60 27.92
N LEU A 520 -3.19 8.80 28.44
CA LEU A 520 -2.81 10.06 27.79
C LEU A 520 -1.28 10.23 27.73
N HIS A 521 -0.54 9.73 28.71
CA HIS A 521 0.91 9.70 28.67
C HIS A 521 1.43 8.86 27.50
N ASP A 522 0.93 7.63 27.35
CA ASP A 522 1.31 6.73 26.26
C ASP A 522 0.92 7.33 24.90
N TRP A 523 -0.30 7.86 24.77
CA TRP A 523 -0.82 8.48 23.54
C TRP A 523 -0.08 9.75 23.12
N SER A 524 0.63 10.41 24.03
CA SER A 524 1.40 11.64 23.76
C SER A 524 2.92 11.41 23.70
N GLU A 525 3.38 10.16 23.80
CA GLU A 525 4.82 9.85 23.75
C GLU A 525 5.47 10.29 22.44
N GLY A 526 4.78 10.11 21.31
CA GLY A 526 5.24 10.52 19.99
C GLY A 526 5.38 12.04 19.79
N TRP A 527 4.89 12.86 20.73
CA TRP A 527 4.96 14.32 20.66
C TRP A 527 6.28 14.90 21.20
N ARG A 528 7.18 14.07 21.74
CA ARG A 528 8.43 14.51 22.37
C ARG A 528 9.44 15.06 21.35
N PRO A 529 10.18 16.15 21.67
CA PRO A 529 11.19 16.71 20.78
C PRO A 529 12.36 15.74 20.58
N GLY A 530 12.50 15.16 19.39
CA GLY A 530 13.59 14.23 19.07
C GLY A 530 13.43 13.46 17.76
N SER A 531 12.20 13.31 17.28
CA SER A 531 11.89 12.64 16.01
C SER A 531 11.31 13.69 15.05
N TYR A 532 11.86 13.74 13.84
CA TYR A 532 11.46 14.51 12.64
C TYR A 532 10.36 15.58 12.83
N GLY A 533 10.71 16.85 12.55
CA GLY A 533 9.88 18.02 12.80
C GLY A 533 8.41 17.91 12.37
N LEU A 534 7.54 18.69 13.05
CA LEU A 534 6.09 18.79 12.87
C LEU A 534 5.54 17.99 11.68
N VAL A 535 5.03 16.78 11.95
CA VAL A 535 4.06 16.15 11.08
C VAL A 535 2.89 17.13 10.95
N GLN A 536 2.29 17.31 9.77
CA GLN A 536 1.14 18.22 9.61
C GLN A 536 -0.11 17.72 10.38
N ALA A 537 -0.22 16.41 10.61
CA ALA A 537 -1.40 15.76 11.17
C ALA A 537 -1.84 16.25 12.58
N PRO A 538 -0.95 16.49 13.55
CA PRO A 538 -1.35 17.06 14.85
C PRO A 538 -1.91 18.48 14.74
N LEU A 539 -1.51 19.29 13.75
CA LEU A 539 -1.92 20.69 13.66
C LEU A 539 -3.40 20.84 13.30
N GLU A 540 -3.89 20.11 12.30
CA GLU A 540 -5.32 20.10 11.92
C GLU A 540 -6.21 19.56 13.04
N TRP A 541 -5.71 18.56 13.78
CA TRP A 541 -6.41 18.02 14.95
C TRP A 541 -6.58 19.08 16.05
N LEU A 542 -5.53 19.87 16.33
CA LEU A 542 -5.57 20.95 17.32
C LEU A 542 -6.61 22.04 16.99
N GLU A 543 -6.82 22.35 15.71
CA GLU A 543 -7.88 23.29 15.28
C GLU A 543 -9.28 22.81 15.69
N ASN A 544 -9.49 21.49 15.69
CA ASN A 544 -10.76 20.85 16.05
C ASN A 544 -10.87 20.50 17.54
N LEU A 545 -9.84 20.75 18.34
CA LEU A 545 -9.81 20.45 19.77
C LEU A 545 -11.00 21.01 20.57
N PRO A 546 -11.54 22.23 20.30
CA PRO A 546 -12.73 22.71 20.99
C PRO A 546 -13.97 21.81 20.82
N ARG A 547 -14.15 21.23 19.63
CA ARG A 547 -15.28 20.33 19.36
C ARG A 547 -15.14 19.04 20.15
N LEU A 548 -13.93 18.50 20.24
CA LEU A 548 -13.63 17.33 21.06
C LEU A 548 -13.87 17.64 22.54
N CYS A 549 -13.38 18.77 23.05
CA CYS A 549 -13.59 19.18 24.44
C CYS A 549 -15.06 19.40 24.77
N ALA A 550 -15.86 19.91 23.82
CA ALA A 550 -17.31 20.01 23.95
C ALA A 550 -17.97 18.65 24.10
N ALA A 551 -17.60 17.68 23.25
CA ALA A 551 -18.13 16.32 23.32
C ALA A 551 -17.75 15.63 24.65
N LEU A 552 -16.51 15.82 25.13
CA LEU A 552 -16.06 15.26 26.40
C LEU A 552 -16.75 15.89 27.62
N SER A 553 -16.96 17.22 27.60
CA SER A 553 -17.52 17.93 28.75
C SER A 553 -19.03 17.73 28.93
N ALA A 554 -19.73 17.31 27.87
CA ALA A 554 -21.16 17.01 27.92
C ALA A 554 -21.51 15.87 28.90
N GLU A 555 -20.55 15.00 29.19
CA GLU A 555 -20.72 13.78 29.98
C GLU A 555 -20.44 13.96 31.49
N GLY A 556 -20.08 15.18 31.92
CA GLY A 556 -19.93 15.53 33.34
C GLY A 556 -18.50 15.80 33.81
N SER A 557 -18.34 15.86 35.14
CA SER A 557 -17.13 16.38 35.80
C SER A 557 -15.84 15.56 35.56
N PRO A 558 -15.83 14.21 35.66
CA PRO A 558 -14.61 13.42 35.41
C PRO A 558 -14.07 13.62 33.99
N SER A 559 -14.97 13.63 33.01
CA SER A 559 -14.67 13.81 31.59
C SER A 559 -14.15 15.22 31.26
N THR A 560 -14.64 16.23 32.01
CA THR A 560 -14.13 17.60 31.93
C THR A 560 -12.68 17.70 32.42
N ALA A 561 -12.29 16.92 33.45
CA ALA A 561 -10.90 16.87 33.91
C ALA A 561 -9.98 16.22 32.86
N ALA A 562 -10.43 15.12 32.22
CA ALA A 562 -9.71 14.51 31.12
C ALA A 562 -9.53 15.48 29.93
N ALA A 563 -10.58 16.22 29.56
CA ALA A 563 -10.50 17.24 28.52
C ALA A 563 -9.48 18.35 28.85
N ARG A 564 -9.42 18.80 30.11
CA ARG A 564 -8.42 19.78 30.56
C ARG A 564 -6.99 19.25 30.41
N ARG A 565 -6.75 17.99 30.80
CA ARG A 565 -5.44 17.34 30.64
C ARG A 565 -5.02 17.27 29.17
N ILE A 566 -5.94 16.93 28.26
CA ILE A 566 -5.67 16.94 26.81
C ILE A 566 -5.28 18.34 26.31
N VAL A 567 -5.96 19.39 26.80
CA VAL A 567 -5.62 20.78 26.47
C VAL A 567 -4.25 21.18 27.02
N ASP A 568 -3.92 20.79 28.25
CA ASP A 568 -2.62 21.09 28.87
C ASP A 568 -1.47 20.35 28.15
N LEU A 569 -1.67 19.09 27.74
CA LEU A 569 -0.71 18.32 26.93
C LEU A 569 -0.49 18.96 25.55
N SER A 570 -1.59 19.32 24.88
CA SER A 570 -1.57 20.01 23.58
C SER A 570 -0.77 21.32 23.64
N TRP A 571 -1.01 22.13 24.68
CA TRP A 571 -0.27 23.37 24.90
C TRP A 571 1.21 23.10 25.19
N THR A 572 1.52 22.14 26.06
CA THR A 572 2.90 21.80 26.43
C THR A 572 3.72 21.36 25.22
N MET A 573 3.15 20.50 24.36
CA MET A 573 3.79 20.09 23.11
C MET A 573 4.06 21.30 22.21
N LEU A 574 3.02 22.07 21.91
CA LEU A 574 3.13 23.20 20.98
C LEU A 574 4.12 24.25 21.50
N ALA A 575 4.04 24.61 22.78
CA ALA A 575 4.94 25.56 23.42
C ALA A 575 6.40 25.05 23.44
N GLY A 576 6.62 23.75 23.68
CA GLY A 576 7.95 23.14 23.65
C GLY A 576 8.62 23.20 22.27
N GLN A 577 7.83 23.11 21.19
CA GLN A 577 8.33 23.21 19.82
C GLN A 577 8.48 24.65 19.34
N VAL A 578 7.54 25.52 19.70
CA VAL A 578 7.52 26.92 19.30
C VAL A 578 8.54 27.74 20.08
N GLY A 579 8.72 27.46 21.38
CA GLY A 579 9.60 28.20 22.28
C GLY A 579 10.99 28.48 21.70
N PRO A 580 11.77 27.45 21.31
CA PRO A 580 13.08 27.63 20.70
C PRO A 580 13.04 28.42 19.39
N ALA A 581 11.91 28.39 18.68
CA ALA A 581 11.71 29.10 17.43
C ALA A 581 11.29 30.56 17.63
N LEU A 582 10.98 31.01 18.85
CA LEU A 582 10.71 32.41 19.14
C LEU A 582 12.00 33.23 19.36
N ASP A 583 13.15 32.57 19.51
CA ASP A 583 14.45 33.21 19.75
C ASP A 583 15.23 33.52 18.45
N GLY A 584 15.60 34.78 18.22
CA GLY A 584 16.44 35.22 17.09
C GLY A 584 15.71 36.08 16.03
N PRO A 585 16.31 36.31 14.83
CA PRO A 585 15.74 37.20 13.80
C PRO A 585 14.47 36.69 13.12
N LEU A 586 13.47 37.54 12.90
CA LEU A 586 12.32 37.20 12.06
C LEU A 586 12.74 37.19 10.57
N THR A 587 12.79 35.98 9.98
CA THR A 587 12.98 35.75 8.55
C THR A 587 11.65 35.43 7.88
N SER A 588 11.55 35.65 6.57
CA SER A 588 10.35 35.37 5.76
C SER A 588 9.84 33.94 5.92
N ARG A 589 10.74 32.94 5.88
CA ARG A 589 10.41 31.52 6.10
C ARG A 589 9.86 31.27 7.50
N ARG A 590 10.43 31.93 8.53
CA ARG A 590 9.97 31.75 9.92
C ARG A 590 8.63 32.43 10.16
N GLU A 591 8.41 33.60 9.55
CA GLU A 591 7.13 34.29 9.58
C GLU A 591 6.01 33.45 8.96
N ALA A 592 6.26 32.86 7.78
CA ALA A 592 5.31 31.96 7.13
C ALA A 592 4.97 30.77 8.02
N TRP A 593 5.97 30.09 8.58
CA TRP A 593 5.78 28.96 9.49
C TRP A 593 5.05 29.35 10.80
N LEU A 594 5.35 30.49 11.42
CA LEU A 594 4.62 30.96 12.60
C LEU A 594 3.16 31.28 12.27
N THR A 595 2.89 31.77 11.06
CA THR A 595 1.53 32.07 10.60
C THR A 595 0.70 30.79 10.47
N THR A 596 1.28 29.67 10.00
CA THR A 596 0.56 28.38 9.92
C THR A 596 0.17 27.82 11.29
N LEU A 597 0.83 28.25 12.38
CA LEU A 597 0.51 27.81 13.74
C LEU A 597 -0.63 28.60 14.39
N GLY A 598 -1.14 29.66 13.76
CA GLY A 598 -2.21 30.48 14.32
C GLY A 598 -3.50 29.72 14.58
N ALA A 599 -3.95 28.88 13.64
CA ALA A 599 -5.17 28.09 13.80
C ALA A 599 -5.04 27.00 14.89
N PRO A 600 -3.95 26.22 14.95
CA PRO A 600 -3.68 25.31 16.08
C PRO A 600 -3.65 26.01 17.45
N CYS A 601 -2.95 27.14 17.59
CA CYS A 601 -2.95 27.95 18.82
C CYS A 601 -4.37 28.38 19.21
N SER A 602 -5.14 28.83 18.23
CA SER A 602 -6.53 29.27 18.42
C SER A 602 -7.43 28.12 18.90
N GLY A 603 -7.28 26.93 18.33
CA GLY A 603 -7.99 25.73 18.77
C GLY A 603 -7.72 25.41 20.25
N ILE A 604 -6.45 25.44 20.67
CA ILE A 604 -6.08 25.18 22.08
C ILE A 604 -6.64 26.24 23.02
N ILE A 605 -6.47 27.53 22.72
CA ILE A 605 -6.94 28.62 23.58
C ILE A 605 -8.46 28.60 23.71
N ALA A 606 -9.18 28.35 22.61
CA ALA A 606 -10.62 28.24 22.64
C ALA A 606 -11.11 27.06 23.48
N ALA A 607 -10.45 25.91 23.39
CA ALA A 607 -10.73 24.75 24.23
C ALA A 607 -10.42 25.05 25.72
N ALA A 608 -9.30 25.71 26.01
CA ALA A 608 -8.95 26.14 27.36
C ALA A 608 -10.00 27.10 27.95
N ALA A 609 -10.48 28.06 27.15
CA ALA A 609 -11.53 28.99 27.56
C ALA A 609 -12.85 28.29 27.86
N GLN A 610 -13.26 27.35 27.01
CA GLN A 610 -14.46 26.54 27.21
C GLN A 610 -14.39 25.73 28.51
N LEU A 611 -13.23 25.16 28.81
CA LEU A 611 -13.03 24.32 29.99
C LEU A 611 -12.67 25.10 31.26
N GLY A 612 -12.34 26.39 31.15
CA GLY A 612 -11.82 27.20 32.24
C GLY A 612 -10.40 26.81 32.69
N SER A 613 -9.52 26.37 31.78
CA SER A 613 -8.11 26.10 32.09
C SER A 613 -7.33 27.42 32.19
N THR A 614 -7.09 27.89 33.42
CA THR A 614 -6.42 29.18 33.66
C THR A 614 -4.93 29.17 33.34
N ASN A 615 -4.27 28.02 33.43
CA ASN A 615 -2.83 27.91 33.13
C ASN A 615 -2.54 28.16 31.65
N VAL A 616 -3.25 27.48 30.75
CA VAL A 616 -3.08 27.64 29.30
C VAL A 616 -3.46 29.04 28.84
N LEU A 617 -4.55 29.61 29.38
CA LEU A 617 -4.94 30.98 29.06
C LEU A 617 -3.89 32.01 29.51
N ARG A 618 -3.31 31.84 30.70
CA ARG A 618 -2.23 32.68 31.21
C ARG A 618 -0.98 32.55 30.34
N ASP A 619 -0.61 31.34 29.96
CA ASP A 619 0.59 31.11 29.14
C ASP A 619 0.41 31.65 27.71
N ALA A 620 -0.80 31.52 27.15
CA ALA A 620 -1.16 32.16 25.88
C ALA A 620 -1.12 33.69 25.98
N HIS A 621 -1.60 34.28 27.08
CA HIS A 621 -1.46 35.70 27.33
C HIS A 621 0.01 36.14 27.40
N ASN A 622 0.86 35.35 28.06
CA ASN A 622 2.30 35.61 28.15
C ASN A 622 2.97 35.62 26.77
N LEU A 623 2.48 34.84 25.79
CA LEU A 623 3.00 34.84 24.42
C LEU A 623 2.98 36.24 23.78
N ALA A 624 1.89 37.02 23.91
CA ALA A 624 1.83 38.38 23.37
C ALA A 624 2.78 39.35 24.08
N ARG A 625 3.09 39.07 25.35
CA ARG A 625 3.98 39.87 26.21
C ARG A 625 5.46 39.53 26.03
N THR A 626 5.78 38.36 25.47
CA THR A 626 7.16 37.94 25.19
C THR A 626 7.84 38.92 24.24
N THR A 627 9.03 39.41 24.60
CA THR A 627 9.80 40.35 23.78
C THR A 627 10.26 39.70 22.47
N GLY A 628 10.02 40.34 21.32
CA GLY A 628 10.51 39.88 20.00
C GLY A 628 9.41 39.70 18.94
N ASP A 629 9.67 40.10 17.71
CA ASP A 629 8.65 40.24 16.64
C ASP A 629 7.97 38.92 16.26
N ARG A 630 8.66 37.78 16.46
CA ARG A 630 8.14 36.44 16.18
C ARG A 630 6.92 36.07 17.03
N ALA A 631 6.98 36.36 18.33
CA ALA A 631 5.87 36.11 19.25
C ALA A 631 4.63 36.94 18.87
N HIS A 632 4.86 38.15 18.34
CA HIS A 632 3.78 39.01 17.85
C HIS A 632 3.13 38.46 16.58
N VAL A 633 3.91 37.97 15.60
CA VAL A 633 3.37 37.31 14.40
C VAL A 633 2.45 36.14 14.79
N LEU A 634 2.90 35.28 15.71
CA LEU A 634 2.09 34.14 16.15
C LEU A 634 0.82 34.60 16.88
N ALA A 635 0.91 35.60 17.77
CA ALA A 635 -0.26 36.15 18.47
C ALA A 635 -1.29 36.73 17.49
N MET A 636 -0.87 37.49 16.49
CA MET A 636 -1.76 38.05 15.47
C MET A 636 -2.38 36.97 14.58
N ALA A 637 -1.60 35.97 14.15
CA ALA A 637 -2.12 34.83 13.39
C ALA A 637 -3.15 34.04 14.22
N THR A 638 -2.90 33.85 15.51
CA THR A 638 -3.82 33.19 16.46
C THR A 638 -5.14 33.94 16.59
N LEU A 639 -5.07 35.27 16.78
CA LEU A 639 -6.27 36.12 16.87
C LEU A 639 -7.07 36.12 15.56
N ARG A 640 -6.40 36.16 14.40
CA ARG A 640 -7.05 36.11 13.09
C ARG A 640 -7.78 34.77 12.87
N ALA A 641 -7.16 33.66 13.26
CA ALA A 641 -7.78 32.34 13.16
C ALA A 641 -8.94 32.13 14.15
N ALA A 642 -8.91 32.80 15.31
CA ALA A 642 -9.99 32.71 16.30
C ALA A 642 -11.32 33.32 15.83
N GLY A 643 -11.25 34.38 15.01
CA GLY A 643 -12.41 35.22 14.69
C GLY A 643 -12.78 36.16 15.84
N ALA A 644 -13.46 37.25 15.51
CA ALA A 644 -13.81 38.34 16.42
C ALA A 644 -14.54 37.88 17.70
N HIS A 645 -14.24 38.51 18.84
CA HIS A 645 -14.97 38.39 20.12
C HIS A 645 -15.10 36.97 20.71
N ARG A 646 -14.18 36.07 20.38
CA ARG A 646 -14.17 34.73 20.96
C ARG A 646 -13.73 34.76 22.43
N ALA A 647 -14.45 34.06 23.30
CA ALA A 647 -14.10 33.93 24.72
C ALA A 647 -12.68 33.36 24.90
N GLY A 648 -11.93 33.90 25.86
CA GLY A 648 -10.54 33.51 26.14
C GLY A 648 -9.45 34.28 25.40
N PHE A 649 -9.79 35.09 24.40
CA PHE A 649 -8.82 35.82 23.58
C PHE A 649 -8.70 37.31 23.91
N GLY A 650 -9.56 37.85 24.78
CA GLY A 650 -9.60 39.29 25.08
C GLY A 650 -8.28 39.84 25.63
N GLU A 651 -7.65 39.12 26.56
CA GLU A 651 -6.36 39.54 27.12
C GLU A 651 -5.22 39.47 26.09
N LEU A 652 -5.24 38.46 25.20
CA LEU A 652 -4.28 38.34 24.09
C LEU A 652 -4.42 39.50 23.10
N ALA A 653 -5.66 39.88 22.76
CA ALA A 653 -5.97 41.00 21.88
C ALA A 653 -5.51 42.33 22.51
N THR A 654 -5.83 42.56 23.79
CA THR A 654 -5.41 43.76 24.52
C THR A 654 -3.90 43.89 24.59
N SER A 655 -3.18 42.84 24.99
CA SER A 655 -1.71 42.88 25.04
C SER A 655 -1.07 43.05 23.65
N SER A 656 -1.65 42.45 22.60
CA SER A 656 -1.18 42.67 21.22
C SER A 656 -1.38 44.13 20.79
N ALA A 657 -2.52 44.74 21.12
CA ALA A 657 -2.80 46.14 20.81
C ALA A 657 -1.88 47.10 21.58
N GLU A 658 -1.67 46.89 22.89
CA GLU A 658 -0.73 47.65 23.70
C GLU A 658 0.69 47.63 23.14
N ARG A 659 1.14 46.46 22.71
CA ARG A 659 2.44 46.29 22.07
C ARG A 659 2.53 47.04 20.74
N ILE A 660 1.52 46.91 19.88
CA ILE A 660 1.49 47.63 18.60
C ILE A 660 1.48 49.15 18.86
N ARG A 661 0.69 49.64 19.82
CA ARG A 661 0.70 51.06 20.20
C ARG A 661 2.08 51.51 20.67
N ALA A 662 2.76 50.72 21.51
CA ALA A 662 4.11 51.02 21.94
C ALA A 662 5.08 51.12 20.74
N ALA A 663 4.99 50.19 19.78
CA ALA A 663 5.79 50.24 18.55
C ALA A 663 5.45 51.47 17.67
N LEU A 664 4.17 51.80 17.52
CA LEU A 664 3.72 52.98 16.77
C LEU A 664 4.06 54.30 17.46
N SER A 665 4.19 54.32 18.79
CA SER A 665 4.61 55.51 19.54
C SER A 665 6.08 55.87 19.34
N GLN A 666 6.91 54.91 18.90
CA GLN A 666 8.29 55.18 18.53
C GLN A 666 8.35 56.06 17.27
N PRO A 667 9.27 57.06 17.23
CA PRO A 667 9.43 57.94 16.08
C PRO A 667 9.88 57.14 14.87
N GLN A 668 9.45 57.58 13.68
CA GLN A 668 9.92 57.00 12.42
C GLN A 668 11.43 57.23 12.28
N ARG A 669 12.15 56.23 11.76
CA ARG A 669 13.57 56.35 11.44
C ARG A 669 13.86 57.61 10.62
N ALA A 670 14.88 58.35 11.03
CA ALA A 670 15.33 59.53 10.29
C ALA A 670 15.92 59.13 8.92
N PRO A 671 15.73 59.92 7.84
CA PRO A 671 16.23 59.58 6.50
C PRO A 671 17.74 59.33 6.41
N GLY A 672 18.52 59.87 7.35
CA GLY A 672 19.97 59.68 7.43
C GLY A 672 20.42 58.52 8.33
N ASP A 673 19.50 57.82 9.01
CA ASP A 673 19.84 56.77 9.95
C ASP A 673 19.81 55.38 9.30
N TRP A 674 20.96 54.90 8.85
CA TRP A 674 21.17 53.57 8.29
C TRP A 674 21.56 52.52 9.35
N SER A 675 21.28 52.76 10.63
CA SER A 675 21.59 51.78 11.67
C SER A 675 20.76 50.50 11.53
N ILE A 676 21.44 49.35 11.53
CA ILE A 676 20.82 48.01 11.51
C ILE A 676 21.25 47.28 12.78
N VAL A 677 20.30 46.67 13.47
CA VAL A 677 20.58 45.83 14.64
C VAL A 677 20.97 44.44 14.13
N LEU A 678 22.20 44.01 14.45
CA LEU A 678 22.61 42.63 14.21
C LEU A 678 21.96 41.72 15.27
N PRO A 679 21.17 40.70 14.88
CA PRO A 679 20.55 39.78 15.83
C PRO A 679 21.61 39.03 16.64
N ALA A 680 21.30 38.76 17.91
CA ALA A 680 22.13 37.92 18.77
C ALA A 680 22.40 36.55 18.14
N GLY A 681 23.57 35.98 18.41
CA GLY A 681 24.04 34.74 17.80
C GLY A 681 25.53 34.56 18.01
N CYS A 682 26.30 34.60 16.93
CA CYS A 682 27.77 34.46 17.00
C CYS A 682 28.43 35.71 17.62
N VAL A 683 29.36 35.49 18.54
CA VAL A 683 30.13 36.53 19.27
C VAL A 683 31.59 36.63 18.81
N CYS A 684 31.92 36.10 17.63
CA CYS A 684 33.27 36.17 17.10
C CYS A 684 33.66 37.59 16.69
N GLU A 685 34.96 37.85 16.57
CA GLU A 685 35.53 39.14 16.13
C GLU A 685 34.92 39.64 14.80
N LEU A 686 34.58 38.73 13.89
CA LEU A 686 33.94 39.09 12.62
C LEU A 686 32.52 39.62 12.83
N CYS A 687 31.74 39.01 13.71
CA CYS A 687 30.39 39.47 14.04
C CYS A 687 30.42 40.79 14.82
N GLU A 688 31.47 41.04 15.61
CA GLU A 688 31.67 42.32 16.28
C GLU A 688 31.95 43.46 15.28
N VAL A 689 32.84 43.22 14.30
CA VAL A 689 33.13 44.19 13.22
C VAL A 689 31.89 44.43 12.35
N LEU A 690 31.19 43.36 11.94
CA LEU A 690 29.93 43.45 11.21
C LEU A 690 28.89 44.25 12.00
N GLY A 691 28.69 43.92 13.28
CA GLY A 691 27.75 44.61 14.16
C GLY A 691 28.08 46.10 14.33
N THR A 692 29.36 46.45 14.42
CA THR A 692 29.82 47.84 14.50
C THR A 692 29.53 48.61 13.20
N PHE A 693 29.78 47.99 12.04
CA PHE A 693 29.38 48.58 10.75
C PHE A 693 27.87 48.77 10.65
N LEU A 694 27.10 47.74 11.03
CA LEU A 694 25.63 47.76 10.97
C LEU A 694 25.04 48.84 11.88
N ARG A 695 25.54 49.00 13.11
CA ARG A 695 25.03 50.01 14.06
C ARG A 695 25.36 51.46 13.70
N HIS A 696 26.34 51.70 12.83
CA HIS A 696 26.73 53.07 12.47
C HIS A 696 25.65 53.74 11.58
N PRO A 697 25.09 54.90 11.98
CA PRO A 697 23.96 55.51 11.26
C PRO A 697 24.34 56.06 9.88
N GLU A 698 25.51 56.66 9.72
CA GLU A 698 25.90 57.29 8.44
C GLU A 698 26.72 56.38 7.51
N ARG A 699 27.32 55.30 8.04
CA ARG A 699 28.24 54.45 7.27
C ARG A 699 27.43 53.43 6.46
N ARG A 700 27.41 53.66 5.15
CA ARG A 700 26.63 52.84 4.19
C ARG A 700 27.41 51.71 3.55
N ALA A 701 28.74 51.83 3.46
CA ALA A 701 29.59 50.84 2.82
C ALA A 701 30.78 50.41 3.69
N LEU A 702 31.19 49.16 3.54
CA LEU A 702 32.39 48.59 4.14
C LEU A 702 33.08 47.67 3.13
N ASP A 703 34.31 48.04 2.75
CA ASP A 703 35.22 47.20 1.99
C ASP A 703 36.13 46.45 2.98
N TRP A 704 35.97 45.13 3.09
CA TRP A 704 36.61 44.32 4.12
C TRP A 704 37.43 43.15 3.53
N PRO A 705 38.77 43.30 3.43
CA PRO A 705 39.66 42.23 2.96
C PRO A 705 39.65 41.05 3.94
N LEU A 706 39.23 39.87 3.47
CA LEU A 706 39.04 38.68 4.30
C LEU A 706 39.38 37.42 3.53
N ALA A 707 39.90 36.38 4.20
CA ALA A 707 40.09 35.06 3.61
C ALA A 707 38.74 34.36 3.29
N LYS A 708 38.76 33.33 2.44
CA LYS A 708 37.54 32.67 1.91
C LYS A 708 36.57 32.23 3.01
N ASP A 709 37.04 31.50 4.03
CA ASP A 709 36.16 30.97 5.08
C ASP A 709 35.60 32.07 5.99
N ARG A 710 36.38 33.12 6.24
CA ARG A 710 35.93 34.30 7.00
C ARG A 710 34.84 35.08 6.23
N ARG A 711 34.97 35.23 4.91
CA ARG A 711 33.91 35.83 4.07
C ARG A 711 32.65 34.97 4.05
N ARG A 712 32.79 33.64 3.91
CA ARG A 712 31.66 32.70 3.93
C ARG A 712 30.84 32.85 5.22
N HIS A 713 31.51 32.97 6.37
CA HIS A 713 30.83 33.19 7.65
C HIS A 713 30.01 34.50 7.66
N VAL A 714 30.58 35.60 7.17
CA VAL A 714 29.88 36.90 7.14
C VAL A 714 28.71 36.90 6.17
N HIS A 715 28.86 36.26 4.99
CA HIS A 715 27.75 36.03 4.05
C HIS A 715 26.60 35.28 4.73
N ALA A 716 26.89 34.12 5.33
CA ALA A 716 25.90 33.33 6.04
C ALA A 716 25.20 34.13 7.15
N ARG A 717 25.94 34.93 7.95
CA ARG A 717 25.33 35.78 8.99
C ARG A 717 24.37 36.83 8.46
N ILE A 718 24.58 37.34 7.24
CA ILE A 718 23.69 38.29 6.59
C ILE A 718 22.48 37.58 5.98
N ASP A 719 22.72 36.48 5.25
CA ASP A 719 21.70 35.66 4.59
C ASP A 719 20.73 35.05 5.62
N ASP A 720 21.25 34.40 6.66
CA ASP A 720 20.47 33.72 7.72
C ASP A 720 19.55 34.68 8.48
N ALA A 721 19.91 35.96 8.53
CA ALA A 721 19.15 36.99 9.22
C ALA A 721 18.37 37.90 8.26
N GLU A 722 18.45 37.66 6.95
CA GLU A 722 17.82 38.47 5.88
C GLU A 722 18.08 39.98 6.08
N LEU A 723 19.33 40.36 6.40
CA LEU A 723 19.65 41.77 6.66
C LEU A 723 19.60 42.59 5.36
N PRO A 724 19.14 43.86 5.39
CA PRO A 724 19.07 44.72 4.22
C PRO A 724 20.46 45.27 3.82
N VAL A 725 21.36 44.36 3.47
CA VAL A 725 22.75 44.63 3.10
C VAL A 725 23.09 43.83 1.86
N ARG A 726 23.48 44.50 0.78
CA ARG A 726 24.08 43.86 -0.38
C ARG A 726 25.51 43.44 -0.03
N HIS A 727 25.85 42.18 -0.27
CA HIS A 727 27.15 41.63 0.06
C HIS A 727 27.77 40.90 -1.13
N GLU A 728 28.93 41.37 -1.58
CA GLU A 728 29.60 40.83 -2.77
C GLU A 728 31.09 40.68 -2.53
N THR A 729 31.69 39.60 -3.07
CA THR A 729 33.15 39.44 -3.03
C THR A 729 33.76 40.06 -4.29
N ARG A 730 34.48 41.18 -4.13
CA ARG A 730 35.30 41.78 -5.20
C ARG A 730 36.61 40.98 -5.33
N ARG A 731 36.79 40.31 -6.47
CA ARG A 731 37.93 39.40 -6.73
C ARG A 731 39.16 40.14 -7.29
N GLN A 732 39.60 41.20 -6.61
CA GLN A 732 40.79 41.98 -6.97
C GLN A 732 41.73 42.09 -5.76
N GLY A 733 43.00 41.71 -5.91
CA GLY A 733 43.97 41.59 -4.80
C GLY A 733 43.88 40.29 -3.99
N ARG A 734 44.81 40.04 -3.06
CA ARG A 734 44.73 38.93 -2.09
C ARG A 734 45.06 39.45 -0.68
N PRO A 735 44.22 39.18 0.34
CA PRO A 735 42.93 38.47 0.28
C PRO A 735 41.85 39.26 -0.49
N TYR A 736 40.85 38.56 -1.07
CA TYR A 736 39.72 39.23 -1.72
C TYR A 736 38.88 40.05 -0.74
N THR A 737 38.28 41.13 -1.23
CA THR A 737 37.51 42.09 -0.43
C THR A 737 36.03 41.73 -0.43
N LEU A 738 35.44 41.60 0.75
CA LEU A 738 33.98 41.57 0.94
C LEU A 738 33.46 43.00 0.96
N VAL A 739 32.64 43.36 -0.02
CA VAL A 739 32.01 44.68 -0.12
C VAL A 739 30.59 44.55 0.44
N LEU A 740 30.33 45.25 1.55
CA LEU A 740 29.01 45.33 2.17
C LEU A 740 28.41 46.71 1.93
N THR A 741 27.18 46.77 1.44
CA THR A 741 26.45 48.03 1.21
C THR A 741 25.05 47.94 1.80
N LYS A 742 24.72 48.80 2.75
CA LYS A 742 23.35 48.91 3.29
C LYS A 742 22.41 49.42 2.21
N THR A 743 21.24 48.78 2.09
CA THR A 743 20.30 49.05 0.99
C THR A 743 19.06 49.79 1.47
N GLU A 744 18.35 50.43 0.54
CA GLU A 744 17.10 51.14 0.84
C GLU A 744 15.97 50.22 1.33
N ALA A 745 16.13 48.89 1.15
CA ALA A 745 15.24 47.88 1.71
C ALA A 745 15.07 48.02 3.24
N LEU A 746 16.03 48.62 3.94
CA LEU A 746 15.90 48.95 5.37
C LEU A 746 14.70 49.88 5.64
N PHE A 747 14.61 51.00 4.92
CA PHE A 747 13.56 51.99 5.11
C PHE A 747 12.21 51.47 4.64
N GLU A 748 12.22 50.74 3.52
CA GLU A 748 11.01 50.13 2.97
C GLU A 748 10.43 49.07 3.92
N ARG A 749 11.28 48.20 4.49
CA ARG A 749 10.86 47.21 5.49
C ARG A 749 10.26 47.87 6.73
N GLU A 750 10.84 48.95 7.22
CA GLU A 750 10.31 49.68 8.39
C GLU A 750 8.97 50.35 8.08
N ARG A 751 8.86 50.99 6.91
CA ARG A 751 7.60 51.59 6.42
C ARG A 751 6.50 50.55 6.36
N LEU A 752 6.75 49.42 5.68
CA LEU A 752 5.79 48.31 5.57
C LEU A 752 5.42 47.70 6.92
N THR A 753 6.39 47.55 7.84
CA THR A 753 6.12 47.05 9.19
C THR A 753 5.20 48.00 9.96
N ARG A 754 5.44 49.32 9.84
CA ARG A 754 4.62 50.34 10.50
C ARG A 754 3.21 50.41 9.90
N GLU A 755 3.07 50.31 8.58
CA GLU A 755 1.76 50.22 7.90
C GLU A 755 0.99 48.97 8.33
N ARG A 756 1.67 47.82 8.40
CA ARG A 756 1.08 46.58 8.94
C ARG A 756 0.61 46.75 10.38
N HIS A 757 1.44 47.34 11.25
CA HIS A 757 1.05 47.65 12.62
C HIS A 757 -0.18 48.57 12.71
N GLN A 758 -0.27 49.59 11.85
CA GLN A 758 -1.46 50.44 11.79
C GLN A 758 -2.70 49.66 11.36
N ALA A 759 -2.58 48.81 10.33
CA ALA A 759 -3.67 47.96 9.86
C ALA A 759 -4.09 46.94 10.94
N ASP A 760 -3.14 46.30 11.60
CA ASP A 760 -3.39 45.34 12.68
C ASP A 760 -4.05 46.01 13.89
N LEU A 761 -3.62 47.22 14.29
CA LEU A 761 -4.24 47.96 15.38
C LEU A 761 -5.67 48.39 15.03
N ALA A 762 -5.90 48.86 13.80
CA ALA A 762 -7.24 49.20 13.32
C ALA A 762 -8.15 47.97 13.32
N TRP A 763 -7.64 46.83 12.84
CA TRP A 763 -8.35 45.55 12.86
C TRP A 763 -8.68 45.11 14.29
N LEU A 764 -7.73 45.15 15.23
CA LEU A 764 -7.98 44.83 16.64
C LEU A 764 -9.03 45.76 17.26
N THR A 765 -8.94 47.06 16.99
CA THR A 765 -9.91 48.04 17.50
C THR A 765 -11.33 47.76 17.00
N ASN A 766 -11.47 47.42 15.72
CA ASN A 766 -12.77 47.15 15.10
C ASN A 766 -13.35 45.78 15.49
N GLU A 767 -12.56 44.71 15.35
CA GLU A 767 -13.01 43.32 15.51
C GLU A 767 -12.95 42.83 16.95
N TRP A 768 -12.05 43.37 17.78
CA TRP A 768 -11.87 42.95 19.18
C TRP A 768 -12.31 44.01 20.19
N LYS A 769 -12.70 45.22 19.74
CA LYS A 769 -13.13 46.34 20.60
C LYS A 769 -12.13 46.67 21.72
N VAL A 770 -10.84 46.44 21.48
CA VAL A 770 -9.80 46.93 22.39
C VAL A 770 -9.85 48.46 22.41
N SER A 771 -9.92 49.04 23.61
CA SER A 771 -10.07 50.48 23.80
C SER A 771 -9.00 51.22 23.01
N THR A 772 -9.41 52.22 22.21
CA THR A 772 -8.56 53.02 21.30
C THR A 772 -7.31 53.55 21.98
#